data_AF-A0A7S4MVK7-F1
#
_entry.id   AF-A0A7S4MVK7-F1
#
_cell.length_a   1.000
_cell.length_b   1.000
_cell.length_c   1.000
_cell.angle_alpha   90.00
_cell.angle_beta   90.00
_cell.angle_gamma   90.00
#
_symmetry.space_group_name_H-M   'P 1'
#
loop_
_entity.id
_entity.type
_entity.pdbx_description
1 polymer ?
#
loop_
_entity_poly.entity_id
_entity_poly.type
_entity_poly.pdbx_seq_one_letter_code
_entity_poly.pdbx_strand_id
1 'polypeptide(L)'
;PPTGGGAWTVLSSAVLNGGPRTLPGSGGCAVLNSKCPADYDGVNPEPEGLLRRLASDEGLDPSRTIGLLTAASMKTLRTASRNADGGDVVVDAVVTAGISNSRAAGADADYFLLGDPNDETGDDADGGPQKAPAKDGEKSSDIASSCSGSGSPAPPGTINTVIVTTASLTPGALAEAYAIAVEAKCAACADFGVRCAKDPAVLAQGTGTDSAVLISSDAGRRVRHSGKHTLFAEMAGQAVREATREAILTNIYKMHGSYPRYVLHRWAGGLGRALRGSRPCVPPRPMMPVPWPPPSVIAVGAAAVLLAYAVPGLPRPARTLAAVVAWDRCLGEPPLRIHPVCLVGNWISAALRRAPERIFTNPALGFLCGWIMLLSTVALSLASSWLVLTVADSAAMFVADAVSSQPPPIANTLTIATAFLAWLIEVLLVKSASSLQLLCTLALQMAKYLERRQIPEARSQLSWLCSRDPSSLNSEELACGTLESLAENLSDGFVAPIFWYVACGPLGALGYRVVNTLDSRIGYRGKYEWFGKPSARFDDLLNLVPARMTACLLAAAAVTVPGCDADAGMRTAWTDCSKCESPNAGWPMGAMAGLLGVRLEKKGEYSLGRRRRRRGGVKGDDVPRLPGPGNIRAGHSVAQRAGGAAALLGIALLSAMGIMSSPV
;
A
#
# COMPACT_ATOMS: atom_id res chain seq x y z
N PRO A 1 -41.15 -24.14 14.95
CA PRO A 1 -41.59 -24.47 13.56
C PRO A 1 -43.01 -23.95 13.28
N PRO A 2 -43.22 -23.11 12.25
CA PRO A 2 -44.57 -22.81 11.78
C PRO A 2 -45.14 -24.06 11.10
N THR A 3 -46.32 -24.48 11.53
CA THR A 3 -46.92 -25.81 11.32
C THR A 3 -47.63 -26.01 9.97
N GLY A 4 -47.06 -25.48 8.87
CA GLY A 4 -47.69 -25.54 7.54
C GLY A 4 -46.92 -26.43 6.55
N GLY A 5 -47.59 -27.45 5.99
CA GLY A 5 -47.06 -28.39 4.98
C GLY A 5 -46.91 -27.80 3.58
N GLY A 6 -46.21 -26.67 3.44
CA GLY A 6 -45.86 -26.06 2.16
C GLY A 6 -44.44 -26.39 1.69
N ALA A 7 -44.18 -26.27 0.38
CA ALA A 7 -42.82 -26.21 -0.14
C ALA A 7 -42.15 -24.89 0.31
N TRP A 8 -40.83 -24.89 0.38
CA TRP A 8 -40.04 -23.73 0.78
C TRP A 8 -39.17 -23.28 -0.37
N THR A 9 -39.10 -21.97 -0.58
CA THR A 9 -38.19 -21.38 -1.55
C THR A 9 -37.03 -20.74 -0.83
N VAL A 10 -35.80 -21.10 -1.21
CA VAL A 10 -34.57 -20.60 -0.60
C VAL A 10 -33.71 -19.90 -1.65
N LEU A 11 -33.15 -18.74 -1.31
CA LEU A 11 -32.09 -18.07 -2.07
C LEU A 11 -30.85 -17.95 -1.20
N SER A 12 -29.70 -18.44 -1.70
CA SER A 12 -28.50 -18.56 -0.88
C SER A 12 -27.20 -18.37 -1.67
N SER A 13 -26.17 -17.84 -1.01
CA SER A 13 -24.76 -17.86 -1.46
C SER A 13 -23.93 -18.95 -0.76
N ALA A 14 -24.60 -19.94 -0.16
CA ALA A 14 -24.01 -21.06 0.52
C ALA A 14 -23.05 -21.88 -0.35
N VAL A 15 -22.09 -22.52 0.32
CA VAL A 15 -21.12 -23.44 -0.29
C VAL A 15 -21.81 -24.66 -0.87
N LEU A 16 -22.76 -25.27 -0.14
CA LEU A 16 -23.55 -26.41 -0.64
C LEU A 16 -24.91 -25.94 -1.15
N ASN A 17 -25.23 -26.27 -2.40
CA ASN A 17 -26.47 -25.93 -3.09
C ASN A 17 -26.86 -24.45 -3.01
N GLY A 18 -25.94 -23.56 -3.39
CA GLY A 18 -26.24 -22.15 -3.59
C GLY A 18 -27.28 -21.89 -4.70
N GLY A 19 -27.68 -20.63 -4.82
CA GLY A 19 -28.70 -20.16 -5.76
C GLY A 19 -30.14 -20.33 -5.26
N PRO A 20 -31.14 -20.03 -6.11
CA PRO A 20 -32.54 -20.28 -5.82
C PRO A 20 -32.85 -21.79 -5.86
N ARG A 21 -33.46 -22.32 -4.80
CA ARG A 21 -33.82 -23.74 -4.65
C ARG A 21 -35.22 -23.87 -4.07
N THR A 22 -35.98 -24.84 -4.59
CA THR A 22 -37.25 -25.26 -3.99
C THR A 22 -37.02 -26.53 -3.19
N LEU A 23 -37.40 -26.50 -1.92
CA LEU A 23 -37.27 -27.61 -0.99
C LEU A 23 -38.66 -28.23 -0.76
N PRO A 24 -38.91 -29.48 -1.21
CA PRO A 24 -40.19 -30.15 -1.04
C PRO A 24 -40.45 -30.57 0.41
N GLY A 25 -41.71 -30.49 0.86
CA GLY A 25 -42.09 -30.66 2.27
C GLY A 25 -42.46 -32.09 2.69
N SER A 26 -41.85 -32.55 3.79
CA SER A 26 -42.46 -33.49 4.78
C SER A 26 -41.77 -33.51 6.18
N GLY A 27 -40.76 -32.67 6.45
CA GLY A 27 -40.03 -32.65 7.74
C GLY A 27 -39.72 -31.26 8.35
N GLY A 28 -40.31 -30.18 7.82
CA GLY A 28 -40.02 -28.81 8.24
C GLY A 28 -38.63 -28.32 7.80
N CYS A 29 -38.45 -27.00 7.71
CA CYS A 29 -37.11 -26.41 7.55
C CYS A 29 -36.43 -26.41 8.92
N ALA A 30 -35.46 -27.31 9.13
CA ALA A 30 -34.67 -27.37 10.35
C ALA A 30 -33.31 -26.70 10.11
N VAL A 31 -33.00 -25.69 10.93
CA VAL A 31 -31.63 -25.15 11.00
C VAL A 31 -30.84 -26.05 11.95
N LEU A 32 -29.97 -26.87 11.38
CA LEU A 32 -29.10 -27.78 12.13
C LEU A 32 -27.70 -27.16 12.24
N ASN A 33 -27.14 -27.20 13.45
CA ASN A 33 -25.78 -26.75 13.71
C ASN A 33 -24.89 -27.97 13.98
N SER A 34 -24.03 -28.31 13.02
CA SER A 34 -23.06 -29.40 13.15
C SER A 34 -21.64 -28.83 13.30
N LYS A 35 -20.84 -29.47 14.16
CA LYS A 35 -19.48 -29.01 14.46
C LYS A 35 -18.50 -29.54 13.40
N CYS A 36 -17.79 -28.63 12.74
CA CYS A 36 -16.70 -28.99 11.84
C CYS A 36 -15.55 -29.69 12.61
N PRO A 37 -14.91 -30.73 12.04
CA PRO A 37 -13.71 -31.34 12.62
C PRO A 37 -12.62 -30.30 12.91
N ALA A 38 -11.90 -30.48 14.02
CA ALA A 38 -10.91 -29.50 14.49
C ALA A 38 -9.64 -29.44 13.61
N ASP A 39 -9.39 -30.51 12.87
CA ASP A 39 -8.26 -30.72 11.95
C ASP A 39 -8.59 -30.34 10.49
N TYR A 40 -9.81 -29.86 10.21
CA TYR A 40 -10.21 -29.48 8.86
C TYR A 40 -9.46 -28.23 8.38
N ASP A 41 -8.71 -28.38 7.29
CA ASP A 41 -7.84 -27.34 6.72
C ASP A 41 -8.50 -26.52 5.60
N GLY A 42 -9.73 -26.86 5.22
CA GLY A 42 -10.46 -26.18 4.15
C GLY A 42 -10.17 -26.70 2.74
N VAL A 43 -9.33 -27.73 2.60
CA VAL A 43 -8.86 -28.22 1.29
C VAL A 43 -9.25 -29.69 1.06
N ASN A 44 -9.16 -30.55 2.07
CA ASN A 44 -9.42 -31.98 1.88
C ASN A 44 -10.40 -32.58 2.92
N PRO A 45 -11.64 -32.93 2.53
CA PRO A 45 -12.27 -32.64 1.24
C PRO A 45 -12.50 -31.13 1.05
N GLU A 46 -12.77 -30.69 -0.17
CA GLU A 46 -13.20 -29.31 -0.38
C GLU A 46 -14.48 -28.99 0.43
N PRO A 47 -14.75 -27.70 0.75
CA PRO A 47 -15.88 -27.28 1.58
C PRO A 47 -17.24 -27.86 1.20
N GLU A 48 -17.53 -27.97 -0.10
CA GLU A 48 -18.78 -28.57 -0.58
C GLU A 48 -18.82 -30.07 -0.30
N GLY A 49 -17.71 -30.78 -0.55
CA GLY A 49 -17.57 -32.21 -0.26
C GLY A 49 -17.74 -32.52 1.24
N LEU A 50 -17.21 -31.66 2.12
CA LEU A 50 -17.42 -31.78 3.57
C LEU A 50 -18.91 -31.64 3.92
N LEU A 51 -19.58 -30.59 3.45
CA LEU A 51 -20.98 -30.35 3.75
C LEU A 51 -21.91 -31.45 3.23
N ARG A 52 -21.61 -32.03 2.05
CA ARG A 52 -22.36 -33.19 1.53
C ARG A 52 -22.24 -34.41 2.43
N ARG A 53 -21.03 -34.68 2.97
CA ARG A 53 -20.80 -35.76 3.93
C ARG A 53 -21.57 -35.52 5.22
N LEU A 54 -21.43 -34.32 5.81
CA LEU A 54 -22.16 -33.94 7.03
C LEU A 54 -23.68 -34.06 6.86
N ALA A 55 -24.23 -33.63 5.72
CA ALA A 55 -25.66 -33.81 5.45
C ALA A 55 -26.06 -35.29 5.41
N SER A 56 -25.27 -36.13 4.73
CA SER A 56 -25.52 -37.57 4.62
C SER A 56 -25.42 -38.28 5.99
N ASP A 57 -24.42 -37.92 6.80
CA ASP A 57 -24.19 -38.49 8.13
C ASP A 57 -25.34 -38.19 9.10
N GLU A 58 -25.94 -36.99 8.98
CA GLU A 58 -27.12 -36.57 9.74
C GLU A 58 -28.44 -37.12 9.15
N GLY A 59 -28.37 -37.98 8.13
CA GLY A 59 -29.54 -38.58 7.47
C GLY A 59 -30.35 -37.61 6.60
N LEU A 60 -29.75 -36.47 6.21
CA LEU A 60 -30.37 -35.47 5.33
C LEU A 60 -29.98 -35.74 3.87
N ASP A 61 -30.92 -35.50 2.95
CA ASP A 61 -30.65 -35.56 1.52
C ASP A 61 -29.76 -34.39 1.08
N PRO A 62 -28.52 -34.62 0.62
CA PRO A 62 -27.61 -33.56 0.21
C PRO A 62 -28.14 -32.77 -0.99
N SER A 63 -29.04 -33.30 -1.82
CA SER A 63 -29.64 -32.58 -2.94
C SER A 63 -30.71 -31.57 -2.52
N ARG A 64 -31.23 -31.72 -1.29
CA ARG A 64 -32.28 -30.89 -0.69
C ARG A 64 -31.79 -30.11 0.52
N THR A 65 -30.48 -30.07 0.74
CA THR A 65 -29.86 -29.40 1.89
C THR A 65 -29.02 -28.24 1.42
N ILE A 66 -29.15 -27.08 2.08
CA ILE A 66 -28.32 -25.92 1.84
C ILE A 66 -27.36 -25.78 3.02
N GLY A 67 -26.07 -25.75 2.75
CA GLY A 67 -25.02 -25.82 3.76
C GLY A 67 -24.09 -24.62 3.73
N LEU A 68 -23.92 -23.97 4.88
CA LEU A 68 -23.00 -22.85 5.07
C LEU A 68 -21.97 -23.21 6.14
N LEU A 69 -20.70 -22.89 5.89
CA LEU A 69 -19.64 -23.02 6.89
C LEU A 69 -19.45 -21.68 7.59
N THR A 70 -19.16 -21.73 8.89
CA THR A 70 -18.84 -20.53 9.67
C THR A 70 -17.52 -20.67 10.39
N ALA A 71 -16.63 -19.70 10.16
CA ALA A 71 -15.43 -19.50 10.98
C ALA A 71 -15.71 -18.63 12.23
N ALA A 72 -16.92 -18.05 12.31
CA ALA A 72 -17.31 -17.24 13.45
C ALA A 72 -17.57 -18.10 14.69
N SER A 73 -17.29 -17.53 15.85
CA SER A 73 -17.57 -18.21 17.12
C SER A 73 -19.09 -18.26 17.36
N MET A 74 -19.63 -19.45 17.66
CA MET A 74 -21.06 -19.60 17.99
C MET A 74 -21.52 -18.78 19.21
N LYS A 75 -20.61 -18.30 20.06
CA LYS A 75 -20.93 -17.33 21.13
C LYS A 75 -21.48 -15.99 20.58
N THR A 76 -21.23 -15.70 19.30
CA THR A 76 -21.71 -14.51 18.60
C THR A 76 -23.07 -14.69 17.95
N LEU A 77 -23.66 -15.89 18.01
CA LEU A 77 -24.99 -16.16 17.46
C LEU A 77 -26.03 -15.23 18.08
N ARG A 78 -26.75 -14.49 17.25
CA ARG A 78 -27.83 -13.59 17.66
C ARG A 78 -29.04 -13.81 16.78
N THR A 79 -30.21 -13.59 17.37
CA THR A 79 -31.49 -13.71 16.70
C THR A 79 -32.30 -12.46 16.91
N ALA A 80 -32.98 -11.98 15.89
CA ALA A 80 -33.94 -10.89 16.00
C ALA A 80 -35.17 -11.21 15.17
N SER A 81 -36.34 -10.94 15.74
CA SER A 81 -37.64 -11.23 15.12
C SER A 81 -38.41 -9.94 14.92
N ARG A 82 -39.13 -9.87 13.81
CA ARG A 82 -40.12 -8.82 13.51
C ARG A 82 -41.41 -9.46 13.04
N ASN A 83 -42.53 -8.88 13.42
CA ASN A 83 -43.84 -9.33 12.98
C ASN A 83 -44.69 -8.13 12.52
N ALA A 84 -45.61 -8.42 11.62
CA ALA A 84 -46.62 -7.49 11.15
C ALA A 84 -47.95 -8.21 10.99
N ASP A 85 -49.02 -7.43 10.77
CA ASP A 85 -50.35 -7.95 10.46
C ASP A 85 -50.86 -8.97 11.50
N GLY A 86 -50.74 -8.64 12.79
CA GLY A 86 -51.21 -9.52 13.87
C GLY A 86 -50.41 -10.82 14.04
N GLY A 87 -49.27 -10.97 13.36
CA GLY A 87 -48.42 -12.17 13.42
C GLY A 87 -48.45 -13.02 12.16
N ASP A 88 -49.23 -12.66 11.13
CA ASP A 88 -49.31 -13.40 9.87
C ASP A 88 -47.99 -13.40 9.09
N VAL A 89 -47.25 -12.30 9.17
CA VAL A 89 -45.92 -12.16 8.57
C VAL A 89 -44.90 -12.03 9.68
N VAL A 90 -44.04 -13.03 9.81
CA VAL A 90 -42.88 -13.05 10.71
C VAL A 90 -41.62 -13.07 9.87
N VAL A 91 -40.62 -12.31 10.30
CA VAL A 91 -39.26 -12.32 9.77
C VAL A 91 -38.28 -12.54 10.93
N ASP A 92 -37.62 -13.68 10.91
CA ASP A 92 -36.57 -14.05 11.87
C ASP A 92 -35.21 -13.96 11.20
N ALA A 93 -34.29 -13.22 11.79
CA ALA A 93 -32.90 -13.16 11.38
C ALA A 93 -32.03 -13.91 12.40
N VAL A 94 -31.15 -14.78 11.92
CA VAL A 94 -30.14 -15.49 12.70
C VAL A 94 -28.77 -15.13 12.14
N VAL A 95 -27.91 -14.54 12.97
CA VAL A 95 -26.62 -14.01 12.52
C VAL A 95 -25.48 -14.51 13.40
N THR A 96 -24.37 -14.90 12.78
CA THR A 96 -23.07 -15.05 13.46
C THR A 96 -22.09 -14.06 12.87
N ALA A 97 -21.15 -13.55 13.68
CA ALA A 97 -20.21 -12.53 13.21
C ALA A 97 -18.78 -12.74 13.73
N GLY A 98 -17.83 -12.69 12.81
CA GLY A 98 -16.40 -12.55 13.06
C GLY A 98 -15.84 -11.47 12.16
N ILE A 99 -15.24 -10.41 12.73
CA ILE A 99 -14.75 -9.26 11.96
C ILE A 99 -13.21 -9.17 11.91
N SER A 100 -12.52 -10.25 12.27
CA SER A 100 -11.04 -10.31 12.34
C SER A 100 -10.34 -10.15 10.98
N ASN A 101 -10.99 -10.57 9.90
CA ASN A 101 -10.52 -10.52 8.51
C ASN A 101 -11.48 -9.72 7.60
N SER A 102 -12.14 -8.70 8.15
CA SER A 102 -13.13 -7.86 7.47
C SER A 102 -12.65 -7.34 6.11
N ARG A 103 -13.54 -7.30 5.12
CA ARG A 103 -13.26 -6.86 3.75
C ARG A 103 -14.28 -5.88 3.23
N ALA A 104 -13.81 -5.02 2.32
CA ALA A 104 -14.67 -4.13 1.56
C ALA A 104 -14.88 -4.67 0.14
N ALA A 105 -16.09 -4.54 -0.38
CA ALA A 105 -16.37 -4.80 -1.79
C ALA A 105 -15.51 -3.87 -2.66
N GLY A 106 -14.84 -4.43 -3.67
CA GLY A 106 -13.89 -3.70 -4.51
C GLY A 106 -12.50 -3.49 -3.89
N ALA A 107 -12.23 -3.97 -2.67
CA ALA A 107 -10.88 -3.98 -2.12
C ALA A 107 -9.96 -4.92 -2.91
N ASP A 108 -8.64 -4.67 -2.86
CA ASP A 108 -7.65 -5.49 -3.56
C ASP A 108 -7.81 -6.99 -3.24
N ALA A 109 -7.90 -7.84 -4.27
CA ALA A 109 -7.99 -9.28 -4.11
C ALA A 109 -6.69 -9.88 -3.52
N ASP A 110 -6.79 -10.94 -2.73
CA ASP A 110 -5.61 -11.72 -2.25
C ASP A 110 -5.10 -12.66 -3.33
N TYR A 111 -6.01 -13.09 -4.20
CA TYR A 111 -5.75 -13.94 -5.35
C TYR A 111 -6.08 -13.13 -6.60
N PHE A 112 -5.11 -12.98 -7.50
CA PHE A 112 -5.24 -12.16 -8.70
C PHE A 112 -5.61 -12.97 -9.96
N LEU A 113 -5.66 -14.31 -9.82
CA LEU A 113 -6.07 -15.21 -10.89
C LEU A 113 -7.59 -15.36 -10.86
N LEU A 114 -8.22 -15.22 -12.03
CA LEU A 114 -9.67 -15.40 -12.21
C LEU A 114 -10.04 -16.87 -12.54
N GLY A 115 -9.06 -17.76 -12.54
CA GLY A 115 -9.15 -19.20 -12.80
C GLY A 115 -7.74 -19.80 -12.90
N ASP A 116 -7.60 -21.10 -12.69
CA ASP A 116 -6.39 -21.82 -13.11
C ASP A 116 -6.42 -21.88 -14.66
N PRO A 117 -5.41 -21.42 -15.41
CA PRO A 117 -5.40 -21.55 -16.87
C PRO A 117 -5.48 -23.01 -17.36
N ASN A 118 -5.38 -24.00 -16.47
CA ASN A 118 -5.59 -25.41 -16.75
C ASN A 118 -7.02 -25.91 -16.45
N ASP A 119 -7.93 -25.06 -15.98
CA ASP A 119 -9.31 -25.41 -15.63
C ASP A 119 -10.29 -25.28 -16.83
N GLU A 120 -9.80 -25.51 -18.05
CA GLU A 120 -10.64 -25.72 -19.23
C GLU A 120 -11.12 -27.18 -19.30
N THR A 121 -11.91 -27.64 -18.34
CA THR A 121 -12.81 -28.80 -18.53
C THR A 121 -13.94 -28.77 -17.50
N GLY A 122 -15.18 -28.60 -17.94
CA GLY A 122 -16.31 -28.74 -17.03
C GLY A 122 -17.72 -28.46 -17.56
N ASP A 123 -17.94 -28.42 -18.87
CA ASP A 123 -19.27 -28.55 -19.46
C ASP A 123 -19.12 -29.17 -20.85
N ASP A 124 -18.99 -30.50 -20.91
CA ASP A 124 -19.43 -31.28 -22.07
C ASP A 124 -19.70 -32.72 -21.61
N ALA A 125 -20.95 -33.11 -21.78
CA ALA A 125 -21.42 -34.47 -21.60
C ALA A 125 -20.98 -35.33 -22.80
N ASP A 126 -20.09 -36.31 -22.61
CA ASP A 126 -20.27 -37.66 -23.16
C ASP A 126 -19.24 -38.66 -22.59
N GLY A 127 -19.63 -39.93 -22.54
CA GLY A 127 -18.92 -41.00 -21.82
C GLY A 127 -17.66 -41.54 -22.50
N GLY A 128 -16.75 -42.07 -21.66
CA GLY A 128 -15.69 -43.01 -22.05
C GLY A 128 -14.47 -42.97 -21.12
N PRO A 129 -13.92 -44.11 -20.64
CA PRO A 129 -12.80 -44.10 -19.71
C PRO A 129 -11.48 -43.91 -20.49
N GLN A 130 -10.86 -42.74 -20.39
CA GLN A 130 -9.47 -42.56 -20.82
C GLN A 130 -8.53 -42.48 -19.61
N LYS A 131 -7.56 -43.41 -19.62
CA LYS A 131 -6.50 -43.59 -18.64
C LYS A 131 -5.68 -42.31 -18.46
N ALA A 132 -5.55 -41.88 -17.21
CA ALA A 132 -4.56 -40.89 -16.77
C ALA A 132 -3.12 -41.38 -17.04
N PRO A 133 -2.21 -40.54 -17.57
CA PRO A 133 -0.80 -40.79 -17.43
C PRO A 133 -0.35 -40.32 -16.04
N ALA A 134 0.09 -41.26 -15.22
CA ALA A 134 0.84 -40.98 -14.02
C ALA A 134 2.16 -40.27 -14.41
N LYS A 135 2.38 -39.04 -13.92
CA LYS A 135 3.71 -38.46 -13.72
C LYS A 135 3.66 -37.23 -12.82
N ASP A 136 4.42 -37.35 -11.74
CA ASP A 136 5.10 -36.35 -10.93
C ASP A 136 4.26 -35.23 -10.30
N GLY A 137 3.99 -35.40 -9.01
CA GLY A 137 3.31 -34.44 -8.15
C GLY A 137 4.08 -33.13 -7.98
N GLU A 138 3.80 -32.17 -8.86
CA GLU A 138 3.98 -30.76 -8.56
C GLU A 138 2.80 -30.29 -7.71
N LYS A 139 3.10 -29.93 -6.47
CA LYS A 139 2.12 -29.44 -5.50
C LYS A 139 1.53 -28.12 -5.99
N SER A 140 0.20 -28.05 -6.16
CA SER A 140 -0.53 -26.78 -6.33
C SER A 140 -0.45 -25.86 -5.09
N SER A 141 0.24 -26.27 -4.03
CA SER A 141 0.50 -25.45 -2.83
C SER A 141 1.42 -24.26 -3.05
N ASP A 142 2.20 -24.24 -4.14
CA ASP A 142 3.26 -23.24 -4.30
C ASP A 142 2.75 -21.88 -4.79
N ILE A 143 1.60 -21.84 -5.47
CA ILE A 143 0.99 -20.58 -5.93
C ILE A 143 0.36 -19.82 -4.75
N ALA A 144 -0.27 -20.53 -3.80
CA ALA A 144 -0.86 -19.92 -2.60
C ALA A 144 0.20 -19.41 -1.59
N SER A 145 1.40 -20.00 -1.59
CA SER A 145 2.46 -19.66 -0.63
C SER A 145 3.24 -18.38 -0.95
N SER A 146 3.19 -17.89 -2.20
CA SER A 146 4.00 -16.74 -2.64
C SER A 146 3.42 -15.37 -2.26
N CYS A 147 2.18 -15.31 -1.74
CA CYS A 147 1.46 -14.07 -1.43
C CYS A 147 1.30 -13.78 0.06
N SER A 148 1.82 -14.61 0.97
CA SER A 148 1.69 -14.37 2.41
C SER A 148 2.72 -13.32 2.89
N GLY A 149 2.35 -12.05 2.75
CA GLY A 149 2.99 -10.96 3.46
C GLY A 149 2.98 -11.21 4.97
N SER A 150 4.14 -11.00 5.58
CA SER A 150 4.48 -11.22 6.99
C SER A 150 3.37 -10.83 8.00
N GLY A 151 2.79 -11.84 8.62
CA GLY A 151 1.90 -11.79 9.78
C GLY A 151 1.22 -13.14 9.90
N SER A 152 1.16 -13.74 11.10
CA SER A 152 0.32 -14.93 11.30
C SER A 152 -1.08 -14.62 10.74
N PRO A 153 -1.69 -15.49 9.92
CA PRO A 153 -2.99 -15.23 9.33
C PRO A 153 -3.95 -14.88 10.47
N ALA A 154 -4.57 -13.71 10.39
CA ALA A 154 -5.60 -13.33 11.35
C ALA A 154 -6.64 -14.44 11.38
N PRO A 155 -7.14 -14.85 12.56
CA PRO A 155 -8.09 -15.94 12.65
C PRO A 155 -9.26 -15.67 11.71
N PRO A 156 -9.72 -16.67 10.93
CA PRO A 156 -10.75 -16.47 9.93
C PRO A 156 -12.04 -15.97 10.62
N GLY A 157 -12.59 -14.88 10.10
CA GLY A 157 -13.88 -14.33 10.49
C GLY A 157 -14.87 -14.49 9.34
N THR A 158 -16.15 -14.61 9.67
CA THR A 158 -17.24 -14.55 8.70
C THR A 158 -18.48 -13.91 9.30
N ILE A 159 -19.31 -13.26 8.50
CA ILE A 159 -20.66 -12.86 8.89
C ILE A 159 -21.66 -13.67 8.08
N ASN A 160 -22.28 -14.66 8.75
CA ASN A 160 -23.31 -15.48 8.14
C ASN A 160 -24.69 -15.03 8.61
N THR A 161 -25.59 -14.81 7.65
CA THR A 161 -26.95 -14.30 7.89
C THR A 161 -27.98 -15.29 7.35
N VAL A 162 -28.83 -15.83 8.22
CA VAL A 162 -29.98 -16.65 7.83
C VAL A 162 -31.24 -15.86 8.12
N ILE A 163 -32.14 -15.79 7.15
CA ILE A 163 -33.44 -15.14 7.30
C ILE A 163 -34.51 -16.17 7.02
N VAL A 164 -35.46 -16.30 7.93
CA VAL A 164 -36.60 -17.18 7.81
C VAL A 164 -37.87 -16.33 7.88
N THR A 165 -38.77 -16.51 6.93
CA THR A 165 -40.04 -15.80 6.94
C THR A 165 -41.23 -16.73 6.70
N THR A 166 -42.34 -16.42 7.37
CA THR A 166 -43.63 -17.07 7.10
C THR A 166 -44.28 -16.56 5.81
N ALA A 167 -43.83 -15.45 5.22
CA ALA A 167 -44.40 -14.90 3.98
C ALA A 167 -44.05 -15.74 2.74
N SER A 168 -44.93 -15.71 1.75
CA SER A 168 -44.71 -16.25 0.40
C SER A 168 -44.19 -15.17 -0.53
N LEU A 169 -42.89 -15.16 -0.75
CA LEU A 169 -42.21 -14.18 -1.59
C LEU A 169 -42.26 -14.63 -3.06
N THR A 170 -42.60 -13.72 -3.96
CA THR A 170 -42.34 -13.94 -5.40
C THR A 170 -40.83 -14.01 -5.66
N PRO A 171 -40.36 -14.60 -6.78
CA PRO A 171 -38.92 -14.62 -7.10
C PRO A 171 -38.25 -13.23 -7.10
N GLY A 172 -38.97 -12.21 -7.58
CA GLY A 172 -38.51 -10.81 -7.52
C GLY A 172 -38.43 -10.28 -6.08
N ALA A 173 -39.46 -10.51 -5.26
CA ALA A 173 -39.45 -10.14 -3.85
C ALA A 173 -38.36 -10.87 -3.06
N LEU A 174 -38.09 -12.15 -3.38
CA LEU A 174 -37.02 -12.94 -2.77
C LEU A 174 -35.64 -12.33 -3.06
N ALA A 175 -35.37 -11.94 -4.30
CA ALA A 175 -34.12 -11.27 -4.66
C ALA A 175 -33.98 -9.89 -4.00
N GLU A 176 -35.06 -9.10 -3.97
CA GLU A 176 -35.08 -7.81 -3.28
C GLU A 176 -34.82 -7.96 -1.77
N ALA A 177 -35.49 -8.90 -1.12
CA ALA A 177 -35.31 -9.21 0.30
C ALA A 177 -33.88 -9.66 0.63
N TYR A 178 -33.25 -10.46 -0.24
CA TYR A 178 -31.84 -10.83 -0.11
C TYR A 178 -30.92 -9.61 -0.22
N ALA A 179 -31.19 -8.69 -1.13
CA ALA A 179 -30.43 -7.43 -1.24
C ALA A 179 -30.58 -6.57 0.03
N ILE A 180 -31.79 -6.45 0.58
CA ILE A 180 -32.05 -5.73 1.84
C ILE A 180 -31.26 -6.34 3.00
N ALA A 181 -31.18 -7.67 3.08
CA ALA A 181 -30.38 -8.36 4.08
C ALA A 181 -28.89 -7.98 4.01
N VAL A 182 -28.33 -7.98 2.80
CA VAL A 182 -26.93 -7.60 2.57
C VAL A 182 -26.71 -6.15 2.94
N GLU A 183 -27.58 -5.23 2.52
CA GLU A 183 -27.48 -3.80 2.88
C GLU A 183 -27.61 -3.55 4.39
N ALA A 184 -28.50 -4.27 5.08
CA ALA A 184 -28.66 -4.19 6.53
C ALA A 184 -27.40 -4.65 7.28
N LYS A 185 -26.77 -5.74 6.82
CA LYS A 185 -25.46 -6.19 7.31
C LYS A 185 -24.38 -5.14 7.08
N CYS A 186 -24.31 -4.55 5.89
CA CYS A 186 -23.38 -3.47 5.56
C CYS A 186 -23.58 -2.26 6.50
N ALA A 187 -24.84 -1.87 6.75
CA ALA A 187 -25.18 -0.78 7.67
C ALA A 187 -24.73 -1.09 9.11
N ALA A 188 -24.91 -2.33 9.59
CA ALA A 188 -24.40 -2.75 10.90
C ALA A 188 -22.87 -2.67 10.98
N CYS A 189 -22.14 -3.05 9.93
CA CYS A 189 -20.68 -2.88 9.87
C CYS A 189 -20.28 -1.40 9.92
N ALA A 190 -21.02 -0.54 9.23
CA ALA A 190 -20.81 0.91 9.23
C ALA A 190 -21.08 1.54 10.60
N ASP A 191 -22.12 1.09 11.33
CA ASP A 191 -22.45 1.56 12.69
C ASP A 191 -21.27 1.42 13.67
N PHE A 192 -20.50 0.33 13.54
CA PHE A 192 -19.29 0.09 14.34
C PHE A 192 -18.00 0.62 13.70
N GLY A 193 -18.11 1.24 12.53
CA GLY A 193 -16.98 1.71 11.73
C GLY A 193 -15.95 0.61 11.48
N VAL A 194 -16.41 -0.61 11.20
CA VAL A 194 -15.55 -1.76 10.90
C VAL A 194 -14.72 -1.42 9.66
N ARG A 195 -13.40 -1.55 9.76
CA ARG A 195 -12.46 -1.18 8.68
C ARG A 195 -12.10 -2.42 7.87
N CYS A 196 -11.89 -2.25 6.56
CA CYS A 196 -11.34 -3.33 5.75
C CYS A 196 -9.92 -3.64 6.22
N ALA A 197 -9.61 -4.93 6.45
CA ALA A 197 -8.31 -5.37 6.92
C ALA A 197 -7.19 -5.02 5.91
N LYS A 198 -7.52 -4.97 4.61
CA LYS A 198 -6.59 -4.61 3.53
C LYS A 198 -6.46 -3.12 3.27
N ASP A 199 -7.59 -2.43 3.25
CA ASP A 199 -7.63 -0.99 3.12
C ASP A 199 -8.41 -0.38 4.27
N PRO A 200 -7.73 -0.10 5.40
CA PRO A 200 -8.41 0.40 6.57
C PRO A 200 -8.97 1.83 6.43
N ALA A 201 -8.73 2.53 5.31
CA ALA A 201 -9.42 3.79 5.02
C ALA A 201 -10.88 3.55 4.61
N VAL A 202 -11.17 2.38 4.05
CA VAL A 202 -12.51 1.99 3.60
C VAL A 202 -13.25 1.25 4.72
N LEU A 203 -14.56 1.51 4.83
CA LEU A 203 -15.43 0.72 5.70
C LEU A 203 -15.63 -0.67 5.10
N ALA A 204 -15.45 -1.71 5.90
CA ALA A 204 -15.81 -3.06 5.49
C ALA A 204 -17.33 -3.19 5.42
N GLN A 205 -17.81 -3.91 4.41
CA GLN A 205 -19.22 -4.31 4.28
C GLN A 205 -19.47 -5.72 4.86
N GLY A 206 -18.41 -6.41 5.26
CA GLY A 206 -18.45 -7.81 5.65
C GLY A 206 -17.07 -8.41 5.83
N THR A 207 -16.94 -9.70 5.57
CA THR A 207 -15.67 -10.43 5.40
C THR A 207 -15.54 -11.01 3.99
N GLY A 208 -14.40 -11.62 3.69
CA GLY A 208 -14.18 -12.29 2.40
C GLY A 208 -14.99 -13.58 2.21
N THR A 209 -15.64 -14.11 3.26
CA THR A 209 -16.31 -15.42 3.25
C THR A 209 -17.76 -15.35 3.74
N ASP A 210 -18.35 -14.16 3.72
CA ASP A 210 -19.73 -13.98 4.19
C ASP A 210 -20.72 -14.77 3.33
N SER A 211 -21.65 -15.46 3.98
CA SER A 211 -22.76 -16.13 3.31
C SER A 211 -24.10 -15.62 3.84
N ALA A 212 -25.11 -15.59 2.98
CA ALA A 212 -26.47 -15.32 3.39
C ALA A 212 -27.46 -16.34 2.82
N VAL A 213 -28.49 -16.65 3.59
CA VAL A 213 -29.58 -17.57 3.24
C VAL A 213 -30.90 -16.88 3.54
N LEU A 214 -31.81 -16.86 2.59
CA LEU A 214 -33.18 -16.37 2.78
C LEU A 214 -34.16 -17.50 2.47
N ILE A 215 -35.02 -17.83 3.44
CA ILE A 215 -35.97 -18.94 3.41
C ILE A 215 -37.38 -18.38 3.50
N SER A 216 -38.21 -18.67 2.50
CA SER A 216 -39.60 -18.21 2.39
C SER A 216 -40.57 -19.38 2.28
N SER A 217 -41.74 -19.25 2.90
CA SER A 217 -42.81 -20.25 2.88
C SER A 217 -43.69 -20.10 1.65
N ASP A 218 -44.01 -21.18 0.94
CA ASP A 218 -44.97 -21.11 -0.17
C ASP A 218 -46.44 -21.01 0.32
N ALA A 219 -46.70 -21.21 1.61
CA ALA A 219 -48.05 -21.25 2.19
C ALA A 219 -48.49 -19.95 2.90
N GLY A 220 -47.64 -18.93 2.93
CA GLY A 220 -47.88 -17.69 3.67
C GLY A 220 -48.57 -16.57 2.90
N ARG A 221 -48.73 -15.40 3.56
CA ARG A 221 -49.19 -14.18 2.89
C ARG A 221 -48.28 -13.83 1.72
N ARG A 222 -48.87 -13.67 0.55
CA ARG A 222 -48.12 -13.42 -0.68
C ARG A 222 -47.59 -11.99 -0.74
N VAL A 223 -46.28 -11.84 -0.87
CA VAL A 223 -45.56 -10.57 -1.00
C VAL A 223 -44.95 -10.48 -2.39
N ARG A 224 -45.36 -9.46 -3.15
CA ARG A 224 -44.92 -9.26 -4.55
C ARG A 224 -43.65 -8.42 -4.67
N HIS A 225 -43.39 -7.56 -3.69
CA HIS A 225 -42.27 -6.62 -3.64
C HIS A 225 -41.72 -6.55 -2.22
N SER A 226 -40.40 -6.48 -2.11
CA SER A 226 -39.63 -6.37 -0.87
C SER A 226 -38.54 -5.31 -0.94
N GLY A 227 -38.73 -4.29 -1.80
CA GLY A 227 -37.87 -3.11 -1.86
C GLY A 227 -38.01 -2.19 -0.64
N LYS A 228 -37.08 -1.24 -0.49
CA LYS A 228 -36.92 -0.36 0.71
C LYS A 228 -38.17 0.37 1.19
N HIS A 229 -39.14 0.61 0.32
CA HIS A 229 -40.39 1.30 0.65
C HIS A 229 -41.52 0.36 1.10
N THR A 230 -41.21 -0.92 1.34
CA THR A 230 -42.18 -1.93 1.79
C THR A 230 -41.99 -2.26 3.27
N LEU A 231 -43.10 -2.59 3.93
CA LEU A 231 -43.07 -3.04 5.33
C LEU A 231 -42.22 -4.30 5.51
N PHE A 232 -42.23 -5.21 4.52
CA PHE A 232 -41.39 -6.40 4.56
C PHE A 232 -39.89 -6.05 4.59
N ALA A 233 -39.45 -5.10 3.75
CA ALA A 233 -38.06 -4.65 3.74
C ALA A 233 -37.67 -3.95 5.05
N GLU A 234 -38.57 -3.16 5.62
CA GLU A 234 -38.35 -2.55 6.93
C GLU A 234 -38.11 -3.63 8.00
N MET A 235 -39.00 -4.62 8.09
CA MET A 235 -38.89 -5.71 9.06
C MET A 235 -37.61 -6.53 8.87
N ALA A 236 -37.34 -6.97 7.63
CA ALA A 236 -36.13 -7.74 7.31
C ALA A 236 -34.85 -6.94 7.60
N GLY A 237 -34.82 -5.67 7.19
CA GLY A 237 -33.69 -4.78 7.41
C GLY A 237 -33.44 -4.51 8.90
N GLN A 238 -34.49 -4.27 9.68
CA GLN A 238 -34.36 -4.08 11.13
C GLN A 238 -33.88 -5.35 11.84
N ALA A 239 -34.49 -6.50 11.55
CA ALA A 239 -34.11 -7.79 12.16
C ALA A 239 -32.63 -8.12 11.86
N VAL A 240 -32.22 -8.03 10.60
CA VAL A 240 -30.83 -8.33 10.20
C VAL A 240 -29.86 -7.33 10.82
N ARG A 241 -30.15 -6.02 10.79
CA ARG A 241 -29.24 -5.00 11.34
C ARG A 241 -29.10 -5.15 12.85
N GLU A 242 -30.17 -5.41 13.58
CA GLU A 242 -30.15 -5.65 15.03
C GLU A 242 -29.31 -6.88 15.38
N ALA A 243 -29.64 -8.04 14.81
CA ALA A 243 -28.92 -9.29 15.07
C ALA A 243 -27.43 -9.16 14.70
N THR A 244 -27.13 -8.53 13.56
CA THR A 244 -25.75 -8.29 13.13
C THR A 244 -25.01 -7.35 14.08
N ARG A 245 -25.67 -6.28 14.56
CA ARG A 245 -25.04 -5.34 15.48
C ARG A 245 -24.66 -6.01 16.79
N GLU A 246 -25.56 -6.80 17.37
CA GLU A 246 -25.28 -7.53 18.60
C GLU A 246 -24.20 -8.60 18.42
N ALA A 247 -24.20 -9.28 17.28
CA ALA A 247 -23.19 -10.29 16.95
C ALA A 247 -21.80 -9.65 16.82
N ILE A 248 -21.69 -8.53 16.09
CA ILE A 248 -20.45 -7.75 15.96
C ILE A 248 -19.98 -7.24 17.32
N LEU A 249 -20.88 -6.67 18.13
CA LEU A 249 -20.53 -6.16 19.45
C LEU A 249 -19.93 -7.27 20.33
N THR A 250 -20.55 -8.46 20.32
CA THR A 250 -20.06 -9.63 21.06
C THR A 250 -18.69 -10.08 20.54
N ASN A 251 -18.47 -10.04 19.23
CA ASN A 251 -17.16 -10.33 18.64
C ASN A 251 -16.10 -9.30 19.06
N ILE A 252 -16.45 -8.01 19.09
CA ILE A 252 -15.57 -6.92 19.57
C ILE A 252 -15.16 -7.17 21.03
N TYR A 253 -16.11 -7.50 21.92
CA TYR A 253 -15.80 -7.82 23.31
C TYR A 253 -14.86 -9.03 23.43
N LYS A 254 -15.07 -10.07 22.61
CA LYS A 254 -14.19 -11.23 22.57
C LYS A 254 -12.76 -10.88 22.14
N MET A 255 -12.59 -10.01 21.14
CA MET A 255 -11.27 -9.65 20.60
C MET A 255 -10.52 -8.61 21.43
N HIS A 256 -11.23 -7.60 21.96
CA HIS A 256 -10.62 -6.42 22.58
C HIS A 256 -10.91 -6.28 24.08
N GLY A 257 -11.78 -7.12 24.64
CA GLY A 257 -12.23 -7.09 26.04
C GLY A 257 -13.22 -5.96 26.34
N SER A 258 -13.23 -4.85 25.59
CA SER A 258 -14.22 -3.78 25.74
C SER A 258 -14.37 -2.95 24.46
N TYR A 259 -15.52 -2.28 24.32
CA TYR A 259 -15.79 -1.38 23.20
C TYR A 259 -14.83 -0.15 23.15
N PRO A 260 -14.50 0.53 24.28
CA PRO A 260 -13.52 1.62 24.26
C PRO A 260 -12.12 1.18 23.79
N ARG A 261 -11.67 -0.02 24.16
CA ARG A 261 -10.39 -0.58 23.68
C ARG A 261 -10.40 -0.80 22.17
N TYR A 262 -11.52 -1.25 21.60
CA TYR A 262 -11.68 -1.35 20.15
C TYR A 262 -11.59 0.02 19.45
N VAL A 263 -12.26 1.04 19.99
CA VAL A 263 -12.18 2.41 19.45
C VAL A 263 -10.74 2.91 19.50
N LEU A 264 -10.04 2.72 20.63
CA LEU A 264 -8.64 3.11 20.77
C LEU A 264 -7.73 2.35 19.81
N HIS A 265 -7.92 1.03 19.67
CA HIS A 265 -7.18 0.20 18.71
C HIS A 265 -7.38 0.69 17.27
N ARG A 266 -8.61 1.07 16.90
CA ARG A 266 -8.92 1.66 15.59
C ARG A 266 -8.17 2.98 15.36
N TRP A 267 -8.14 3.85 16.36
CA TRP A 267 -7.40 5.11 16.33
C TRP A 267 -5.89 4.90 16.22
N ALA A 268 -5.33 4.01 17.05
CA ALA A 268 -3.91 3.67 17.05
C ALA A 268 -3.47 3.07 15.69
N GLY A 269 -4.30 2.22 15.09
CA GLY A 269 -4.07 1.69 13.74
C GLY A 269 -4.07 2.79 12.66
N GLY A 270 -4.94 3.80 12.82
CA GLY A 270 -4.94 5.00 11.97
C GLY A 270 -3.66 5.81 12.09
N LEU A 271 -3.20 6.06 13.32
CA LEU A 271 -1.96 6.79 13.61
C LEU A 271 -0.74 6.04 13.06
N GLY A 272 -0.65 4.73 13.27
CA GLY A 272 0.43 3.90 12.74
C GLY A 272 0.50 3.91 11.20
N ARG A 273 -0.62 4.11 10.50
CA ARG A 273 -0.64 4.29 9.03
C ARG A 273 -0.22 5.68 8.58
N ALA A 274 -0.64 6.72 9.30
CA ALA A 274 -0.15 8.07 9.04
C ALA A 274 1.38 8.13 9.17
N LEU A 275 1.93 7.44 10.18
CA LEU A 275 3.38 7.29 10.38
C LEU A 275 4.06 6.41 9.31
N ARG A 276 3.38 5.38 8.80
CA ARG A 276 3.85 4.55 7.68
C ARG A 276 3.69 5.23 6.30
N GLY A 277 3.09 6.42 6.24
CA GLY A 277 2.93 7.23 5.03
C GLY A 277 2.10 6.57 3.92
N SER A 278 1.27 5.58 4.24
CA SER A 278 0.53 4.80 3.25
C SER A 278 -0.50 5.67 2.52
N ARG A 279 -0.10 6.25 1.38
CA ARG A 279 -1.04 6.85 0.43
C ARG A 279 -1.81 5.73 -0.25
N PRO A 280 -3.11 5.89 -0.52
CA PRO A 280 -3.81 4.91 -1.32
C PRO A 280 -3.09 4.82 -2.66
N CYS A 281 -2.55 3.63 -2.97
CA CYS A 281 -2.03 3.32 -4.30
C CYS A 281 -3.23 3.19 -5.25
N VAL A 282 -3.96 4.29 -5.45
CA VAL A 282 -4.89 4.41 -6.55
C VAL A 282 -4.01 4.55 -7.78
N PRO A 283 -4.18 3.72 -8.82
CA PRO A 283 -3.37 3.83 -10.02
C PRO A 283 -3.56 5.22 -10.65
N PRO A 284 -2.58 6.14 -10.59
CA PRO A 284 -2.63 7.29 -11.48
C PRO A 284 -2.65 6.76 -12.91
N ARG A 285 -3.62 7.22 -13.70
CA ARG A 285 -3.45 7.24 -15.15
C ARG A 285 -2.19 8.05 -15.47
N PRO A 286 -1.52 7.81 -16.61
CA PRO A 286 -0.38 8.61 -17.01
C PRO A 286 -0.69 10.11 -16.89
N MET A 287 0.18 10.84 -16.17
CA MET A 287 0.09 12.27 -15.84
C MET A 287 -0.97 12.72 -14.82
N MET A 288 -1.62 11.83 -14.04
CA MET A 288 -2.35 12.28 -12.85
C MET A 288 -1.42 12.40 -11.63
N PRO A 289 -1.53 13.48 -10.84
CA PRO A 289 -0.77 13.62 -9.59
C PRO A 289 -1.11 12.46 -8.65
N VAL A 290 -0.12 12.01 -7.88
CA VAL A 290 -0.35 11.04 -6.79
C VAL A 290 -1.55 11.53 -5.96
N PRO A 291 -2.53 10.67 -5.67
CA PRO A 291 -3.72 11.07 -4.94
C PRO A 291 -3.34 11.81 -3.65
N TRP A 292 -4.11 12.84 -3.32
CA TRP A 292 -3.95 13.51 -2.05
C TRP A 292 -4.09 12.51 -0.89
N PRO A 293 -3.25 12.62 0.15
CA PRO A 293 -3.39 11.79 1.33
C PRO A 293 -4.77 11.97 1.97
N PRO A 294 -5.31 10.95 2.67
CA PRO A 294 -6.56 11.10 3.42
C PRO A 294 -6.48 12.28 4.41
N PRO A 295 -7.60 12.99 4.70
CA PRO A 295 -7.59 14.14 5.61
C PRO A 295 -6.99 13.85 7.00
N SER A 296 -7.15 12.62 7.50
CA SER A 296 -6.54 12.18 8.76
C SER A 296 -5.02 12.12 8.69
N VAL A 297 -4.45 11.71 7.57
CA VAL A 297 -2.99 11.70 7.35
C VAL A 297 -2.47 13.12 7.20
N ILE A 298 -3.21 13.98 6.50
CA ILE A 298 -2.87 15.41 6.38
C ILE A 298 -2.85 16.07 7.77
N ALA A 299 -3.87 15.83 8.59
CA ALA A 299 -3.94 16.39 9.95
C ALA A 299 -2.76 15.91 10.83
N VAL A 300 -2.41 14.62 10.77
CA VAL A 300 -1.23 14.09 11.49
C VAL A 300 0.06 14.71 10.97
N GLY A 301 0.21 14.86 9.65
CA GLY A 301 1.37 15.51 9.04
C GLY A 301 1.53 16.95 9.47
N ALA A 302 0.46 17.73 9.42
CA ALA A 302 0.44 19.12 9.85
C ALA A 302 0.77 19.25 11.34
N ALA A 303 0.18 18.39 12.18
CA ALA A 303 0.51 18.33 13.61
C ALA A 303 1.98 17.96 13.85
N ALA A 304 2.54 17.01 13.11
CA ALA A 304 3.94 16.62 13.24
C ALA A 304 4.91 17.74 12.82
N VAL A 305 4.58 18.51 11.78
CA VAL A 305 5.35 19.70 11.38
C VAL A 305 5.30 20.78 12.47
N LEU A 306 4.12 21.04 13.03
CA LEU A 306 3.96 21.99 14.15
C LEU A 306 4.70 21.53 15.40
N LEU A 307 4.65 20.23 15.72
CA LEU A 307 5.40 19.64 16.83
C LEU A 307 6.90 19.79 16.61
N ALA A 308 7.41 19.53 15.40
CA ALA A 308 8.81 19.71 15.05
C ALA A 308 9.28 21.16 15.28
N TYR A 309 8.44 22.16 14.97
CA TYR A 309 8.73 23.55 15.27
C TYR A 309 8.81 23.84 16.78
N ALA A 310 7.90 23.22 17.55
CA ALA A 310 7.71 23.48 18.97
C ALA A 310 8.63 22.69 19.92
N VAL A 311 9.46 21.76 19.42
CA VAL A 311 10.37 20.97 20.28
C VAL A 311 11.39 21.89 20.98
N PRO A 312 11.35 22.00 22.32
CA PRO A 312 12.32 22.82 23.06
C PRO A 312 13.74 22.25 22.94
N GLY A 313 14.74 23.12 22.83
CA GLY A 313 16.15 22.73 22.81
C GLY A 313 16.64 22.09 21.50
N LEU A 314 15.76 21.85 20.52
CA LEU A 314 16.16 21.30 19.22
C LEU A 314 16.63 22.45 18.29
N PRO A 315 17.87 22.41 17.76
CA PRO A 315 18.38 23.48 16.91
C PRO A 315 17.58 23.58 15.60
N ARG A 316 17.50 24.80 15.02
CA ARG A 316 16.69 25.07 13.82
C ARG A 316 16.93 24.06 12.68
N PRO A 317 18.18 23.67 12.32
CA PRO A 317 18.39 22.67 11.27
C PRO A 317 17.79 21.29 11.56
N ALA A 318 17.87 20.82 12.81
CA ALA A 318 17.28 19.55 13.22
C ALA A 318 15.73 19.62 13.18
N ARG A 319 15.14 20.75 13.59
CA ARG A 319 13.70 21.00 13.46
C ARG A 319 13.25 21.00 12.00
N THR A 320 13.99 21.68 11.11
CA THR A 320 13.71 21.71 9.68
C THR A 320 13.75 20.30 9.08
N LEU A 321 14.79 19.50 9.36
CA LEU A 321 14.89 18.14 8.83
C LEU A 321 13.76 17.23 9.36
N ALA A 322 13.41 17.33 10.65
CA ALA A 322 12.29 16.60 11.22
C ALA A 322 10.96 16.97 10.53
N ALA A 323 10.73 18.26 10.27
CA ALA A 323 9.55 18.74 9.56
C ALA A 323 9.53 18.28 8.09
N VAL A 324 10.66 18.29 7.39
CA VAL A 324 10.79 17.78 6.01
C VAL A 324 10.40 16.30 5.93
N VAL A 325 10.86 15.50 6.89
CA VAL A 325 10.54 14.07 6.96
C VAL A 325 9.06 13.84 7.27
N ALA A 326 8.50 14.59 8.22
CA ALA A 326 7.06 14.55 8.51
C ALA A 326 6.22 14.95 7.30
N TRP A 327 6.66 15.98 6.57
CA TRP A 327 6.01 16.45 5.35
C TRP A 327 6.04 15.40 4.25
N ASP A 328 7.21 14.81 3.97
CA ASP A 328 7.37 13.76 2.95
C ASP A 328 6.42 12.59 3.19
N ARG A 329 6.32 12.14 4.45
CA ARG A 329 5.47 11.01 4.84
C ARG A 329 3.98 11.31 4.74
N CYS A 330 3.54 12.54 5.04
CA CYS A 330 2.13 12.80 5.28
C CYS A 330 1.46 13.82 4.35
N LEU A 331 2.18 14.78 3.77
CA LEU A 331 1.56 16.00 3.19
C LEU A 331 1.61 16.13 1.67
N GLY A 332 2.47 15.39 0.96
CA GLY A 332 2.53 15.50 -0.50
C GLY A 332 3.79 16.18 -1.02
N GLU A 333 3.92 16.21 -2.35
CA GLU A 333 4.88 17.08 -3.04
C GLU A 333 4.25 18.45 -3.32
N PRO A 334 5.04 19.53 -3.31
CA PRO A 334 4.53 20.84 -3.69
C PRO A 334 4.11 20.87 -5.17
N PRO A 335 3.17 21.75 -5.57
CA PRO A 335 2.68 21.83 -6.94
C PRO A 335 3.82 22.05 -7.96
N LEU A 336 3.78 21.30 -9.08
CA LEU A 336 4.84 21.30 -10.11
C LEU A 336 5.17 22.69 -10.67
N ARG A 337 4.20 23.61 -10.72
CA ARG A 337 4.38 24.97 -11.24
C ARG A 337 5.35 25.82 -10.41
N ILE A 338 5.43 25.57 -9.11
CA ILE A 338 6.25 26.32 -8.16
C ILE A 338 7.38 25.46 -7.57
N HIS A 339 7.52 24.22 -8.02
CA HIS A 339 8.52 23.30 -7.50
C HIS A 339 9.93 23.71 -7.96
N PRO A 340 10.88 24.01 -7.06
CA PRO A 340 12.22 24.49 -7.41
C PRO A 340 12.95 23.64 -8.46
N VAL A 341 12.93 22.31 -8.29
CA VAL A 341 13.52 21.37 -9.26
C VAL A 341 12.90 21.48 -10.67
N CYS A 342 11.57 21.67 -10.76
CA CYS A 342 10.91 21.84 -12.06
C CYS A 342 11.28 23.16 -12.71
N LEU A 343 11.43 24.24 -11.94
CA LEU A 343 11.89 25.54 -12.43
C LEU A 343 13.32 25.45 -12.99
N VAL A 344 14.22 24.74 -12.31
CA VAL A 344 15.57 24.45 -12.79
C VAL A 344 15.53 23.63 -14.09
N GLY A 345 14.71 22.58 -14.15
CA GLY A 345 14.53 21.79 -15.37
C GLY A 345 13.99 22.61 -16.55
N ASN A 346 13.09 23.55 -16.30
CA ASN A 346 12.56 24.48 -17.31
C ASN A 346 13.64 25.46 -17.79
N TRP A 347 14.46 25.97 -16.88
CA TRP A 347 15.62 26.80 -17.19
C TRP A 347 16.61 26.06 -18.09
N ILE A 348 17.03 24.84 -17.70
CA ILE A 348 17.94 24.00 -18.50
C ILE A 348 17.37 23.78 -19.90
N SER A 349 16.08 23.43 -20.00
CA SER A 349 15.42 23.22 -21.29
C SER A 349 15.38 24.49 -22.15
N ALA A 350 15.16 25.65 -21.53
CA ALA A 350 15.14 26.93 -22.22
C ALA A 350 16.54 27.37 -22.70
N ALA A 351 17.58 27.07 -21.92
CA ALA A 351 18.97 27.32 -22.28
C ALA A 351 19.42 26.40 -23.42
N LEU A 352 19.09 25.09 -23.36
CA LEU A 352 19.40 24.14 -24.43
C LEU A 352 18.73 24.49 -25.76
N ARG A 353 17.51 25.03 -25.75
CA ARG A 353 16.82 25.48 -26.97
C ARG A 353 17.51 26.66 -27.66
N ARG A 354 18.26 27.47 -26.92
CA ARG A 354 18.98 28.64 -27.44
C ARG A 354 20.45 28.34 -27.77
N ALA A 355 20.94 27.17 -27.40
CA ALA A 355 22.33 26.79 -27.61
C ALA A 355 22.58 26.41 -29.08
N PRO A 356 23.59 27.00 -29.75
CA PRO A 356 23.94 26.63 -31.12
C PRO A 356 24.47 25.19 -31.19
N GLU A 357 24.10 24.45 -32.24
CA GLU A 357 24.44 23.03 -32.38
C GLU A 357 25.94 22.73 -32.36
N ARG A 358 26.78 23.70 -32.75
CA ARG A 358 28.26 23.59 -32.72
C ARG A 358 28.80 23.27 -31.33
N ILE A 359 28.09 23.63 -30.26
CA ILE A 359 28.46 23.31 -28.88
C ILE A 359 28.36 21.80 -28.62
N PHE A 360 27.40 21.12 -29.26
CA PHE A 360 27.16 19.69 -29.05
C PHE A 360 28.05 18.81 -29.92
N THR A 361 28.57 19.34 -31.04
CA THR A 361 29.44 18.59 -31.96
C THR A 361 30.93 18.73 -31.67
N ASN A 362 31.38 19.87 -31.14
CA ASN A 362 32.79 20.10 -30.82
C ASN A 362 33.10 19.69 -29.36
N PRO A 363 34.00 18.71 -29.11
CA PRO A 363 34.31 18.23 -27.77
C PRO A 363 34.81 19.30 -26.78
N ALA A 364 35.74 20.14 -27.21
CA ALA A 364 36.37 21.14 -26.34
C ALA A 364 35.39 22.27 -25.99
N LEU A 365 34.67 22.77 -27.00
CA LEU A 365 33.64 23.79 -26.81
C LEU A 365 32.48 23.26 -25.98
N GLY A 366 32.02 22.03 -26.26
CA GLY A 366 30.99 21.35 -25.49
C GLY A 366 31.36 21.22 -24.02
N PHE A 367 32.56 20.75 -23.72
CA PHE A 367 33.04 20.60 -22.34
C PHE A 367 33.14 21.95 -21.60
N LEU A 368 33.66 23.00 -22.24
CA LEU A 368 33.74 24.34 -21.66
C LEU A 368 32.34 24.93 -21.39
N CYS A 369 31.46 24.88 -22.39
CA CYS A 369 30.08 25.35 -22.26
C CYS A 369 29.29 24.52 -21.23
N GLY A 370 29.62 23.23 -21.07
CA GLY A 370 29.08 22.36 -20.03
C GLY A 370 29.43 22.85 -18.63
N TRP A 371 30.69 23.23 -18.37
CA TRP A 371 31.09 23.86 -17.11
C TRP A 371 30.38 25.18 -16.86
N ILE A 372 30.25 26.02 -17.90
CA ILE A 372 29.50 27.28 -17.79
C ILE A 372 28.04 27.00 -17.41
N MET A 373 27.39 26.04 -18.07
CA MET A 373 26.00 25.63 -17.76
C MET A 373 25.87 25.13 -16.32
N LEU A 374 26.77 24.25 -15.88
CA LEU A 374 26.80 23.71 -14.52
C LEU A 374 26.96 24.83 -13.48
N LEU A 375 28.02 25.62 -13.59
CA LEU A 375 28.37 26.66 -12.62
C LEU A 375 27.31 27.77 -12.58
N SER A 376 26.83 28.23 -13.73
CA SER A 376 25.80 29.27 -13.79
C SER A 376 24.46 28.81 -13.22
N THR A 377 24.04 27.57 -13.51
CA THR A 377 22.77 27.03 -13.01
C THR A 377 22.83 26.79 -11.51
N VAL A 378 23.94 26.23 -11.00
CA VAL A 378 24.16 26.07 -9.55
C VAL A 378 24.23 27.44 -8.86
N ALA A 379 25.02 28.38 -9.37
CA ALA A 379 25.15 29.71 -8.78
C ALA A 379 23.81 30.46 -8.74
N LEU A 380 23.06 30.45 -9.84
CA LEU A 380 21.74 31.10 -9.91
C LEU A 380 20.73 30.45 -8.94
N SER A 381 20.72 29.13 -8.85
CA SER A 381 19.81 28.40 -7.96
C SER A 381 20.15 28.61 -6.49
N LEU A 382 21.44 28.62 -6.14
CA LEU A 382 21.89 28.90 -4.78
C LEU A 382 21.67 30.37 -4.40
N ALA A 383 21.96 31.31 -5.29
CA ALA A 383 21.73 32.74 -5.05
C ALA A 383 20.24 33.05 -4.87
N SER A 384 19.37 32.48 -5.71
CA SER A 384 17.92 32.67 -5.56
C SER A 384 17.39 32.03 -4.27
N SER A 385 17.85 30.83 -3.91
CA SER A 385 17.46 30.17 -2.66
C SER A 385 17.95 30.95 -1.43
N TRP A 386 19.20 31.44 -1.45
CA TRP A 386 19.75 32.28 -0.40
C TRP A 386 19.00 33.60 -0.25
N LEU A 387 18.63 34.25 -1.37
CA LEU A 387 17.84 35.46 -1.36
C LEU A 387 16.47 35.22 -0.72
N VAL A 388 15.78 34.12 -1.09
CA VAL A 388 14.46 33.78 -0.52
C VAL A 388 14.56 33.57 0.99
N LEU A 389 15.54 32.80 1.47
CA LEU A 389 15.74 32.54 2.90
C LEU A 389 16.08 33.84 3.65
N THR A 390 16.98 34.66 3.09
CA THR A 390 17.41 35.93 3.70
C THR A 390 16.26 36.93 3.77
N VAL A 391 15.46 37.05 2.72
CA VAL A 391 14.28 37.93 2.69
C VAL A 391 13.24 37.45 3.70
N ALA A 392 13.02 36.14 3.80
CA ALA A 392 12.07 35.57 4.76
C ALA A 392 12.49 35.85 6.22
N ASP A 393 13.76 35.60 6.57
CA ASP A 393 14.29 35.87 7.91
C ASP A 393 14.32 37.39 8.19
N SER A 394 14.74 38.23 7.22
CA SER A 394 14.74 39.69 7.38
C SER A 394 13.35 40.26 7.57
N ALA A 395 12.34 39.73 6.85
CA ALA A 395 10.95 40.15 7.03
C ALA A 395 10.42 39.79 8.42
N ALA A 396 10.75 38.60 8.93
CA ALA A 396 10.38 38.19 10.28
C ALA A 396 11.04 39.08 11.35
N MET A 397 12.31 39.42 11.18
CA MET A 397 13.02 40.35 12.07
C MET A 397 12.44 41.77 12.02
N PHE A 398 12.11 42.28 10.83
CA PHE A 398 11.48 43.59 10.66
C PHE A 398 10.12 43.65 11.34
N VAL A 399 9.29 42.61 11.21
CA VAL A 399 8.00 42.56 11.92
C VAL A 399 8.22 42.53 13.44
N ALA A 400 9.16 41.72 13.93
CA ALA A 400 9.47 41.64 15.36
C ALA A 400 9.88 43.02 15.94
N ASP A 401 10.68 43.79 15.20
CA ASP A 401 11.07 45.14 15.58
C ASP A 401 9.90 46.14 15.52
N ALA A 402 9.11 46.12 14.44
CA ALA A 402 7.97 47.01 14.24
C ALA A 402 6.87 46.82 15.29
N VAL A 403 6.68 45.59 15.80
CA VAL A 403 5.66 45.27 16.80
C VAL A 403 6.18 45.33 18.23
N SER A 404 7.47 45.64 18.45
CA SER A 404 8.09 45.67 19.79
C SER A 404 7.45 46.66 20.75
N SER A 405 6.84 47.73 20.22
CA SER A 405 6.11 48.76 20.99
C SER A 405 4.64 48.41 21.27
N GLN A 406 4.13 47.31 20.70
CA GLN A 406 2.74 46.88 20.86
C GLN A 406 2.55 46.10 22.17
N PRO A 407 1.29 45.95 22.65
CA PRO A 407 1.00 45.12 23.81
C PRO A 407 1.59 43.70 23.68
N PRO A 408 2.16 43.13 24.74
CA PRO A 408 2.83 41.82 24.71
C PRO A 408 2.06 40.69 23.99
N PRO A 409 0.73 40.52 24.13
CA PRO A 409 0.04 39.45 23.42
C PRO A 409 0.07 39.61 21.90
N ILE A 410 -0.02 40.85 21.39
CA ILE A 410 -0.01 41.14 19.95
C ILE A 410 1.40 40.99 19.40
N ALA A 411 2.38 41.61 20.08
CA ALA A 411 3.78 41.55 19.70
C ALA A 411 4.31 40.10 19.64
N ASN A 412 4.00 39.28 20.66
CA ASN A 412 4.42 37.88 20.72
C ASN A 412 3.77 37.05 19.60
N THR A 413 2.46 37.23 19.37
CA THR A 413 1.74 36.45 18.36
C THR A 413 2.29 36.72 16.95
N LEU A 414 2.50 37.98 16.59
CA LEU A 414 3.01 38.37 15.27
C LEU A 414 4.46 37.94 15.06
N THR A 415 5.30 38.05 16.09
CA THR A 415 6.70 37.61 16.06
C THR A 415 6.78 36.09 15.87
N ILE A 416 6.02 35.31 16.64
CA ILE A 416 5.99 33.84 16.51
C ILE A 416 5.45 33.42 15.14
N ALA A 417 4.38 34.06 14.66
CA ALA A 417 3.76 33.74 13.37
C ALA A 417 4.70 33.99 12.19
N THR A 418 5.40 35.13 12.18
CA THR A 418 6.34 35.48 11.09
C THR A 418 7.62 34.65 11.14
N ALA A 419 8.16 34.36 12.33
CA ALA A 419 9.28 33.44 12.50
C ALA A 419 8.92 32.01 12.04
N PHE A 420 7.70 31.54 12.36
CA PHE A 420 7.20 30.26 11.88
C PHE A 420 7.07 30.25 10.36
N LEU A 421 6.56 31.32 9.75
CA LEU A 421 6.42 31.41 8.29
C LEU A 421 7.78 31.40 7.58
N ALA A 422 8.77 32.12 8.10
CA ALA A 422 10.13 32.11 7.57
C ALA A 422 10.76 30.72 7.64
N TRP A 423 10.60 30.04 8.78
CA TRP A 423 11.02 28.65 8.94
C TRP A 423 10.26 27.69 8.01
N LEU A 424 8.96 27.88 7.81
CA LEU A 424 8.16 27.05 6.91
C LEU A 424 8.62 27.17 5.45
N ILE A 425 9.04 28.37 5.01
CA ILE A 425 9.64 28.57 3.68
C ILE A 425 10.92 27.74 3.54
N GLU A 426 11.78 27.73 4.57
CA GLU A 426 12.96 26.87 4.59
C GLU A 426 12.60 25.38 4.49
N VAL A 427 11.63 24.92 5.28
CA VAL A 427 11.13 23.52 5.23
C VAL A 427 10.66 23.15 3.83
N LEU A 428 9.89 24.01 3.17
CA LEU A 428 9.37 23.76 1.82
C LEU A 428 10.49 23.71 0.77
N LEU A 429 11.49 24.59 0.88
CA LEU A 429 12.66 24.58 0.00
C LEU A 429 13.45 23.27 0.18
N VAL A 430 13.81 22.90 1.41
CA VAL A 430 14.57 21.67 1.69
C VAL A 430 13.76 20.43 1.30
N LYS A 431 12.45 20.40 1.54
CA LYS A 431 11.58 19.29 1.12
C LYS A 431 11.63 19.08 -0.39
N SER A 432 11.71 20.14 -1.18
CA SER A 432 11.78 20.02 -2.65
C SER A 432 13.04 19.28 -3.14
N ALA A 433 14.06 19.11 -2.30
CA ALA A 433 15.28 18.39 -2.62
C ALA A 433 15.19 16.87 -2.44
N SER A 434 14.15 16.34 -1.78
CA SER A 434 14.06 14.91 -1.43
C SER A 434 12.64 14.35 -1.56
N SER A 435 12.48 13.08 -1.97
CA SER A 435 11.13 12.49 -2.19
C SER A 435 11.05 10.97 -1.97
N LEU A 436 11.26 10.52 -0.73
CA LEU A 436 11.25 9.09 -0.39
C LEU A 436 9.85 8.47 -0.51
N GLN A 437 8.82 9.13 0.01
CA GLN A 437 7.47 8.58 0.03
C GLN A 437 6.91 8.39 -1.39
N LEU A 438 7.22 9.32 -2.30
CA LEU A 438 6.84 9.20 -3.71
C LEU A 438 7.52 7.99 -4.36
N LEU A 439 8.84 7.87 -4.19
CA LEU A 439 9.63 6.75 -4.73
C LEU A 439 9.10 5.40 -4.26
N CYS A 440 8.85 5.28 -2.95
CA CYS A 440 8.30 4.07 -2.33
C CYS A 440 6.89 3.73 -2.85
N THR A 441 6.05 4.75 -3.06
CA THR A 441 4.69 4.56 -3.58
C THR A 441 4.71 4.03 -5.01
N LEU A 442 5.60 4.55 -5.86
CA LEU A 442 5.78 4.07 -7.23
C LEU A 442 6.25 2.61 -7.26
N ALA A 443 7.22 2.23 -6.42
CA ALA A 443 7.65 0.83 -6.33
C ALA A 443 6.48 -0.11 -5.94
N LEU A 444 5.68 0.25 -4.95
CA LEU A 444 4.50 -0.56 -4.57
C LEU A 444 3.45 -0.62 -5.67
N GLN A 445 3.24 0.46 -6.41
CA GLN A 445 2.30 0.47 -7.54
C GLN A 445 2.77 -0.48 -8.66
N MET A 446 4.07 -0.52 -8.95
CA MET A 446 4.62 -1.48 -9.90
C MET A 446 4.33 -2.92 -9.45
N ALA A 447 4.58 -3.24 -8.17
CA ALA A 447 4.29 -4.56 -7.64
C ALA A 447 2.82 -4.96 -7.89
N LYS A 448 1.87 -4.03 -7.68
CA LYS A 448 0.44 -4.27 -7.96
C LYS A 448 0.16 -4.53 -9.44
N TYR A 449 0.75 -3.77 -10.36
CA TYR A 449 0.56 -4.00 -11.80
C TYR A 449 1.06 -5.37 -12.23
N LEU A 450 2.24 -5.77 -11.74
CA LEU A 450 2.83 -7.07 -12.06
C LEU A 450 2.03 -8.23 -11.45
N GLU A 451 1.55 -8.10 -10.20
CA GLU A 451 0.64 -9.08 -9.56
C GLU A 451 -0.64 -9.29 -10.36
N ARG A 452 -1.20 -8.22 -10.93
CA ARG A 452 -2.41 -8.23 -11.76
C ARG A 452 -2.18 -8.56 -13.22
N ARG A 453 -0.94 -8.86 -13.62
CA ARG A 453 -0.53 -9.07 -15.03
C ARG A 453 -0.87 -7.89 -15.95
N GLN A 454 -0.93 -6.68 -15.41
CA GLN A 454 -1.18 -5.41 -16.11
C GLN A 454 0.15 -4.87 -16.70
N ILE A 455 0.71 -5.63 -17.64
CA ILE A 455 2.04 -5.34 -18.23
C ILE A 455 2.07 -4.00 -19.00
N PRO A 456 1.07 -3.61 -19.80
CA PRO A 456 1.08 -2.30 -20.47
C PRO A 456 1.18 -1.12 -19.49
N GLU A 457 0.45 -1.18 -18.37
CA GLU A 457 0.46 -0.19 -17.31
C GLU A 457 1.80 -0.18 -16.57
N ALA A 458 2.35 -1.35 -16.27
CA ALA A 458 3.68 -1.50 -15.68
C ALA A 458 4.77 -0.87 -16.58
N ARG A 459 4.73 -1.12 -17.90
CA ARG A 459 5.66 -0.51 -18.86
C ARG A 459 5.55 1.01 -18.87
N SER A 460 4.33 1.54 -18.92
CA SER A 460 4.09 2.99 -18.86
C SER A 460 4.67 3.60 -17.57
N GLN A 461 4.47 2.92 -16.43
CA GLN A 461 4.96 3.41 -15.15
C GLN A 461 6.49 3.39 -15.01
N LEU A 462 7.18 2.38 -15.56
CA LEU A 462 8.64 2.27 -15.41
C LEU A 462 9.37 3.52 -15.94
N SER A 463 8.82 4.16 -16.98
CA SER A 463 9.37 5.41 -17.54
C SER A 463 9.40 6.60 -16.56
N TRP A 464 8.69 6.50 -15.43
CA TRP A 464 8.68 7.49 -14.35
C TRP A 464 9.84 7.31 -13.37
N LEU A 465 10.41 6.11 -13.34
CA LEU A 465 11.48 5.72 -12.41
C LEU A 465 12.85 5.77 -13.07
N CYS A 466 12.93 5.41 -14.36
CA CYS A 466 14.18 5.42 -15.10
C CYS A 466 13.96 5.69 -16.60
N SER A 467 15.06 6.03 -17.28
CA SER A 467 15.08 6.33 -18.72
C SER A 467 15.21 5.09 -19.62
N ARG A 468 15.15 3.88 -19.06
CA ARG A 468 15.21 2.62 -19.82
C ARG A 468 13.92 2.49 -20.65
N ASP A 469 14.05 2.13 -21.94
CA ASP A 469 12.88 1.84 -22.77
C ASP A 469 12.13 0.60 -22.22
N PRO A 470 10.87 0.76 -21.75
CA PRO A 470 10.11 -0.34 -21.19
C PRO A 470 9.33 -1.14 -22.24
N SER A 471 9.31 -0.70 -23.51
CA SER A 471 8.40 -1.20 -24.56
C SER A 471 8.42 -2.73 -24.74
N SER A 472 9.60 -3.33 -24.63
CA SER A 472 9.84 -4.76 -24.85
C SER A 472 10.04 -5.58 -23.56
N LEU A 473 10.02 -4.94 -22.39
CA LEU A 473 10.38 -5.59 -21.13
C LEU A 473 9.27 -6.54 -20.64
N ASN A 474 9.66 -7.71 -20.15
CA ASN A 474 8.77 -8.67 -19.48
C ASN A 474 8.56 -8.33 -17.98
N SER A 475 7.71 -9.09 -17.29
CA SER A 475 7.39 -8.85 -15.87
C SER A 475 8.62 -8.81 -14.95
N GLU A 476 9.56 -9.74 -15.15
CA GLU A 476 10.76 -9.85 -14.33
C GLU A 476 11.76 -8.72 -14.62
N GLU A 477 11.89 -8.32 -15.88
CA GLU A 477 12.72 -7.18 -16.30
C GLU A 477 12.15 -5.83 -15.81
N LEU A 478 10.82 -5.70 -15.74
CA LEU A 478 10.15 -4.55 -15.16
C LEU A 478 10.37 -4.48 -13.63
N ALA A 479 10.30 -5.62 -12.95
CA ALA A 479 10.64 -5.72 -11.53
C ALA A 479 12.11 -5.37 -11.26
N CYS A 480 13.00 -5.83 -12.14
CA CYS A 480 14.43 -5.54 -12.11
C CYS A 480 14.69 -4.03 -12.22
N GLY A 481 14.19 -3.39 -13.27
CA GLY A 481 14.33 -1.95 -13.47
C GLY A 481 13.74 -1.13 -12.32
N THR A 482 12.68 -1.62 -11.69
CA THR A 482 12.07 -0.98 -10.52
C THR A 482 12.96 -1.06 -9.28
N LEU A 483 13.57 -2.21 -8.99
CA LEU A 483 14.47 -2.38 -7.86
C LEU A 483 15.79 -1.63 -8.03
N GLU A 484 16.34 -1.63 -9.25
CA GLU A 484 17.49 -0.80 -9.63
C GLU A 484 17.19 0.68 -9.34
N SER A 485 16.10 1.19 -9.91
CA SER A 485 15.69 2.58 -9.74
C SER A 485 15.34 2.92 -8.29
N LEU A 486 14.76 2.00 -7.53
CA LEU A 486 14.44 2.20 -6.11
C LEU A 486 15.71 2.38 -5.28
N ALA A 487 16.74 1.55 -5.53
CA ALA A 487 17.98 1.60 -4.79
C ALA A 487 18.83 2.82 -5.16
N GLU A 488 18.99 3.09 -6.46
CA GLU A 488 19.74 4.25 -6.97
C GLU A 488 19.09 5.56 -6.56
N ASN A 489 17.78 5.74 -6.80
CA ASN A 489 17.09 6.97 -6.41
C ASN A 489 16.94 7.14 -4.90
N LEU A 490 17.05 6.08 -4.09
CA LEU A 490 17.15 6.24 -2.64
C LEU A 490 18.45 6.95 -2.25
N SER A 491 19.57 6.61 -2.89
CA SER A 491 20.84 7.32 -2.73
C SER A 491 20.68 8.76 -3.17
N ASP A 492 20.34 8.96 -4.44
CA ASP A 492 20.54 10.25 -5.08
C ASP A 492 19.37 11.20 -4.80
N GLY A 493 18.17 10.67 -4.58
CA GLY A 493 16.95 11.43 -4.34
C GLY A 493 16.58 11.58 -2.86
N PHE A 494 17.31 10.98 -1.92
CA PHE A 494 16.99 11.11 -0.50
C PHE A 494 18.21 11.14 0.43
N VAL A 495 19.10 10.14 0.38
CA VAL A 495 20.25 10.07 1.28
C VAL A 495 21.26 11.20 0.99
N ALA A 496 21.57 11.46 -0.28
CA ALA A 496 22.48 12.53 -0.68
C ALA A 496 21.96 13.94 -0.33
N PRO A 497 20.68 14.30 -0.58
CA PRO A 497 20.11 15.55 -0.10
C PRO A 497 20.22 15.73 1.43
N ILE A 498 19.97 14.68 2.22
CA ILE A 498 20.12 14.74 3.68
C ILE A 498 21.59 14.91 4.07
N PHE A 499 22.51 14.17 3.44
CA PHE A 499 23.93 14.29 3.69
C PHE A 499 24.43 15.73 3.46
N TRP A 500 24.11 16.31 2.31
CA TRP A 500 24.50 17.68 1.98
C TRP A 500 23.74 18.73 2.81
N TYR A 501 22.53 18.42 3.29
CA TYR A 501 21.84 19.24 4.28
C TYR A 501 22.60 19.29 5.61
N VAL A 502 23.06 18.15 6.11
CA VAL A 502 23.82 18.07 7.36
C VAL A 502 25.16 18.79 7.22
N ALA A 503 25.83 18.64 6.07
CA ALA A 503 27.14 19.23 5.83
C ALA A 503 27.11 20.74 5.55
N CYS A 504 26.13 21.23 4.79
CA CYS A 504 26.12 22.60 4.25
C CYS A 504 24.76 23.31 4.40
N GLY A 505 23.86 22.80 5.23
CA GLY A 505 22.54 23.39 5.49
C GLY A 505 21.58 23.34 4.28
N PRO A 506 20.53 24.19 4.27
CA PRO A 506 19.53 24.21 3.20
C PRO A 506 20.12 24.35 1.80
N LEU A 507 21.15 25.19 1.64
CA LEU A 507 21.81 25.44 0.35
C LEU A 507 22.60 24.22 -0.13
N GLY A 508 23.16 23.41 0.77
CA GLY A 508 23.84 22.16 0.42
C GLY A 508 22.89 21.17 -0.26
N ALA A 509 21.75 20.91 0.37
CA ALA A 509 20.73 20.01 -0.17
C ALA A 509 20.21 20.46 -1.55
N LEU A 510 19.93 21.76 -1.69
CA LEU A 510 19.46 22.36 -2.94
C LEU A 510 20.52 22.35 -4.03
N GLY A 511 21.77 22.70 -3.70
CA GLY A 511 22.89 22.70 -4.63
C GLY A 511 23.15 21.31 -5.19
N TYR A 512 23.21 20.30 -4.32
CA TYR A 512 23.30 18.90 -4.74
C TYR A 512 22.14 18.52 -5.66
N ARG A 513 20.89 18.86 -5.31
CA ARG A 513 19.73 18.51 -6.14
C ARG A 513 19.79 19.15 -7.52
N VAL A 514 20.31 20.37 -7.64
CA VAL A 514 20.51 21.05 -8.92
C VAL A 514 21.53 20.32 -9.79
N VAL A 515 22.65 19.88 -9.20
CA VAL A 515 23.68 19.09 -9.90
C VAL A 515 23.08 17.76 -10.40
N ASN A 516 22.36 17.05 -9.55
CA ASN A 516 21.67 15.81 -9.91
C ASN A 516 20.60 16.00 -11.00
N THR A 517 19.92 17.15 -10.97
CA THR A 517 18.97 17.53 -12.03
C THR A 517 19.67 17.82 -13.35
N LEU A 518 20.87 18.41 -13.32
CA LEU A 518 21.68 18.63 -14.52
C LEU A 518 22.14 17.29 -15.10
N ASP A 519 22.66 16.39 -14.28
CA ASP A 519 23.09 15.07 -14.74
C ASP A 519 21.95 14.29 -15.41
N SER A 520 20.79 14.16 -14.75
CA SER A 520 19.61 13.49 -15.33
C SER A 520 19.07 14.12 -16.61
N ARG A 521 19.38 15.40 -16.90
CA ARG A 521 18.90 16.13 -18.08
C ARG A 521 19.88 16.20 -19.24
N ILE A 522 21.18 16.25 -18.98
CA ILE A 522 22.21 16.44 -20.02
C ILE A 522 23.40 15.49 -19.89
N GLY A 523 23.54 14.74 -18.79
CA GLY A 523 24.66 13.83 -18.53
C GLY A 523 24.60 12.48 -19.26
N TYR A 524 23.51 12.19 -19.97
CA TYR A 524 23.39 10.94 -20.73
C TYR A 524 24.24 10.94 -22.02
N ARG A 525 24.65 9.75 -22.43
CA ARG A 525 25.41 9.55 -23.67
C ARG A 525 24.59 9.85 -24.91
N GLY A 526 25.25 10.40 -25.93
CA GLY A 526 24.63 10.72 -27.22
C GLY A 526 24.79 12.20 -27.55
N LYS A 527 23.69 12.90 -27.81
CA LYS A 527 23.71 14.31 -28.28
C LYS A 527 24.53 15.24 -27.36
N TYR A 528 24.51 15.01 -26.05
CA TYR A 528 25.14 15.87 -25.06
C TYR A 528 26.45 15.30 -24.49
N GLU A 529 27.07 14.29 -25.11
CA GLU A 529 28.22 13.54 -24.57
C GLU A 529 29.31 14.42 -23.89
N TRP A 530 29.84 15.43 -24.60
CA TRP A 530 30.87 16.32 -24.05
C TRP A 530 30.31 17.49 -23.24
N PHE A 531 29.11 17.94 -23.59
CA PHE A 531 28.44 19.06 -22.93
C PHE A 531 27.93 18.70 -21.52
N GLY A 532 27.42 17.48 -21.34
CA GLY A 532 26.94 16.96 -20.07
C GLY A 532 28.03 16.40 -19.15
N LYS A 533 29.22 16.10 -19.71
CA LYS A 533 30.31 15.44 -18.97
C LYS A 533 30.72 16.16 -17.69
N PRO A 534 30.83 17.51 -17.65
CA PRO A 534 31.09 18.23 -16.40
C PRO A 534 30.04 17.95 -15.32
N SER A 535 28.75 18.00 -15.67
CA SER A 535 27.64 17.72 -14.75
C SER A 535 27.69 16.28 -14.24
N ALA A 536 27.87 15.30 -15.14
CA ALA A 536 27.96 13.89 -14.77
C ALA A 536 29.12 13.60 -13.82
N ARG A 537 30.32 14.16 -14.11
CA ARG A 537 31.50 13.98 -13.26
C ARG A 537 31.38 14.68 -11.92
N PHE A 538 30.75 15.85 -11.89
CA PHE A 538 30.54 16.57 -10.65
C PHE A 538 29.46 15.90 -9.79
N ASP A 539 28.39 15.37 -10.38
CA ASP A 539 27.42 14.55 -9.66
C ASP A 539 28.07 13.28 -9.08
N ASP A 540 28.85 12.57 -9.90
CA ASP A 540 29.61 11.39 -9.46
C ASP A 540 30.51 11.72 -8.25
N LEU A 541 31.16 12.89 -8.25
CA LEU A 541 31.98 13.33 -7.12
C LEU A 541 31.15 13.56 -5.85
N LEU A 542 30.01 14.25 -5.97
CA LEU A 542 29.14 14.56 -4.84
C LEU A 542 28.44 13.31 -4.26
N ASN A 543 28.28 12.25 -5.06
CA ASN A 543 27.64 11.00 -4.66
C ASN A 543 28.61 9.92 -4.13
N LEU A 544 29.93 10.16 -4.11
CA LEU A 544 30.91 9.19 -3.61
C LEU A 544 30.60 8.70 -2.19
N VAL A 545 30.34 9.63 -1.27
CA VAL A 545 30.02 9.29 0.13
C VAL A 545 28.56 8.86 0.28
N PRO A 546 27.56 9.60 -0.24
CA PRO A 546 26.15 9.21 -0.14
C PRO A 546 25.81 7.81 -0.65
N ALA A 547 26.39 7.37 -1.79
CA ALA A 547 26.09 6.06 -2.35
C ALA A 547 26.55 4.91 -1.44
N ARG A 548 27.73 5.05 -0.82
CA ARG A 548 28.28 4.07 0.14
C ARG A 548 27.50 4.07 1.45
N MET A 549 27.13 5.26 1.94
CA MET A 549 26.24 5.39 3.09
C MET A 549 24.90 4.70 2.83
N THR A 550 24.33 4.86 1.63
CA THR A 550 23.07 4.22 1.23
C THR A 550 23.18 2.71 1.25
N ALA A 551 24.25 2.13 0.71
CA ALA A 551 24.48 0.68 0.80
C ALA A 551 24.55 0.17 2.25
N CYS A 552 25.22 0.91 3.14
CA CYS A 552 25.28 0.58 4.57
C CYS A 552 23.90 0.67 5.25
N LEU A 553 23.13 1.72 4.95
CA LEU A 553 21.79 1.92 5.48
C LEU A 553 20.81 0.84 5.00
N LEU A 554 20.91 0.42 3.73
CA LEU A 554 20.15 -0.70 3.18
C LEU A 554 20.48 -2.02 3.90
N ALA A 555 21.76 -2.31 4.13
CA ALA A 555 22.18 -3.50 4.87
C ALA A 555 21.69 -3.47 6.33
N ALA A 556 21.82 -2.33 7.02
CA ALA A 556 21.31 -2.17 8.38
C ALA A 556 19.79 -2.34 8.46
N ALA A 557 19.06 -1.78 7.50
CA ALA A 557 17.60 -1.92 7.42
C ALA A 557 17.18 -3.38 7.15
N ALA A 558 17.92 -4.12 6.33
CA ALA A 558 17.64 -5.51 5.98
C ALA A 558 17.56 -6.45 7.19
N VAL A 559 18.30 -6.17 8.27
CA VAL A 559 18.25 -6.96 9.53
C VAL A 559 16.84 -7.02 10.13
N THR A 560 16.04 -5.98 9.90
CA THR A 560 14.67 -5.86 10.43
C THR A 560 13.58 -6.30 9.45
N VAL A 561 13.97 -6.81 8.27
CA VAL A 561 13.05 -7.25 7.22
C VAL A 561 13.19 -8.76 7.03
N PRO A 562 12.15 -9.56 7.34
CA PRO A 562 12.20 -11.00 7.14
C PRO A 562 12.53 -11.37 5.69
N GLY A 563 13.35 -12.41 5.52
CA GLY A 563 13.75 -12.91 4.20
C GLY A 563 14.87 -12.12 3.50
N CYS A 564 15.41 -11.06 4.13
CA CYS A 564 16.57 -10.33 3.62
C CYS A 564 17.88 -10.78 4.28
N ASP A 565 19.00 -10.66 3.55
CA ASP A 565 20.35 -11.02 4.03
C ASP A 565 21.30 -9.82 3.97
N ALA A 566 21.52 -9.17 5.12
CA ALA A 566 22.34 -7.96 5.23
C ALA A 566 23.81 -8.21 4.80
N ASP A 567 24.37 -9.36 5.17
CA ASP A 567 25.76 -9.70 4.85
C ASP A 567 25.93 -9.99 3.35
N ALA A 568 24.96 -10.65 2.73
CA ALA A 568 24.95 -10.87 1.28
C ALA A 568 24.79 -9.55 0.53
N GLY A 569 23.96 -8.63 1.04
CA GLY A 569 23.82 -7.27 0.53
C GLY A 569 25.16 -6.53 0.49
N MET A 570 25.84 -6.39 1.63
CA MET A 570 27.11 -5.67 1.68
C MET A 570 28.22 -6.35 0.85
N ARG A 571 28.29 -7.68 0.87
CA ARG A 571 29.25 -8.43 0.03
C ARG A 571 29.01 -8.17 -1.45
N THR A 572 27.75 -8.21 -1.90
CA THR A 572 27.39 -7.98 -3.30
C THR A 572 27.68 -6.54 -3.70
N ALA A 573 27.35 -5.56 -2.85
CA ALA A 573 27.71 -4.16 -3.08
C ALA A 573 29.22 -4.01 -3.32
N TRP A 574 30.05 -4.61 -2.46
CA TRP A 574 31.51 -4.53 -2.60
C TRP A 574 32.04 -5.23 -3.85
N THR A 575 31.53 -6.42 -4.20
CA THR A 575 32.04 -7.17 -5.35
C THR A 575 31.57 -6.63 -6.69
N ASP A 576 30.37 -6.04 -6.72
CA ASP A 576 29.69 -5.69 -7.95
C ASP A 576 29.66 -4.18 -8.20
N CYS A 577 30.12 -3.34 -7.26
CA CYS A 577 30.06 -1.87 -7.40
C CYS A 577 30.76 -1.34 -8.66
N SER A 578 31.83 -2.00 -9.12
CA SER A 578 32.62 -1.58 -10.29
C SER A 578 32.03 -2.04 -11.63
N LYS A 579 30.90 -2.76 -11.63
CA LYS A 579 30.26 -3.26 -12.86
C LYS A 579 29.37 -2.20 -13.53
N CYS A 580 28.93 -1.19 -12.79
CA CYS A 580 28.16 -0.08 -13.33
C CYS A 580 29.09 0.99 -13.92
N GLU A 581 28.58 1.79 -14.86
CA GLU A 581 29.38 2.86 -15.48
C GLU A 581 29.73 3.97 -14.47
N SER A 582 28.76 4.37 -13.64
CA SER A 582 29.02 5.28 -12.53
C SER A 582 29.71 4.55 -11.36
N PRO A 583 30.73 5.15 -10.73
CA PRO A 583 31.39 4.59 -9.54
C PRO A 583 30.48 4.51 -8.31
N ASN A 584 29.28 5.11 -8.38
CA ASN A 584 28.35 5.22 -7.27
C ASN A 584 27.18 4.24 -7.39
N ALA A 585 26.58 4.16 -8.57
CA ALA A 585 25.33 3.44 -8.82
C ALA A 585 25.39 1.96 -8.38
N GLY A 586 26.54 1.29 -8.56
CA GLY A 586 26.72 -0.12 -8.21
C GLY A 586 26.66 -0.42 -6.70
N TRP A 587 26.88 0.56 -5.83
CA TRP A 587 26.82 0.36 -4.37
C TRP A 587 25.40 0.09 -3.86
N PRO A 588 24.43 1.01 -4.00
CA PRO A 588 23.07 0.78 -3.53
C PRO A 588 22.38 -0.34 -4.30
N MET A 589 22.56 -0.43 -5.63
CA MET A 589 21.96 -1.50 -6.43
C MET A 589 22.52 -2.89 -6.09
N GLY A 590 23.84 -3.00 -5.91
CA GLY A 590 24.48 -4.25 -5.49
C GLY A 590 24.03 -4.67 -4.09
N ALA A 591 23.88 -3.71 -3.16
CA ALA A 591 23.30 -3.97 -1.84
C ALA A 591 21.87 -4.52 -1.96
N MET A 592 21.01 -3.89 -2.77
CA MET A 592 19.63 -4.32 -2.99
C MET A 592 19.54 -5.72 -3.63
N ALA A 593 20.37 -6.02 -4.62
CA ALA A 593 20.44 -7.33 -5.26
C ALA A 593 20.83 -8.42 -4.25
N GLY A 594 21.91 -8.18 -3.50
CA GLY A 594 22.44 -9.12 -2.52
C GLY A 594 21.49 -9.37 -1.34
N LEU A 595 20.86 -8.30 -0.81
CA LEU A 595 19.97 -8.43 0.33
C LEU A 595 18.68 -9.18 0.00
N LEU A 596 18.19 -9.05 -1.23
CA LEU A 596 16.99 -9.77 -1.70
C LEU A 596 17.32 -11.15 -2.29
N GLY A 597 18.60 -11.46 -2.50
CA GLY A 597 19.04 -12.70 -3.15
C GLY A 597 18.61 -12.82 -4.61
N VAL A 598 18.47 -11.70 -5.32
CA VAL A 598 18.03 -11.63 -6.72
C VAL A 598 19.14 -11.14 -7.64
N ARG A 599 18.99 -11.42 -8.94
CA ARG A 599 19.86 -10.85 -9.97
C ARG A 599 19.25 -9.57 -10.51
N LEU A 600 19.97 -8.45 -10.41
CA LEU A 600 19.62 -7.21 -11.11
C LEU A 600 20.46 -7.11 -12.39
N GLU A 601 19.80 -7.03 -13.54
CA GLU A 601 20.43 -7.12 -14.86
C GLU A 601 19.83 -6.13 -15.87
N LYS A 602 20.74 -5.34 -16.45
CA LYS A 602 20.50 -4.54 -17.64
C LYS A 602 21.24 -5.19 -18.80
N LYS A 603 20.48 -5.85 -19.69
CA LYS A 603 21.00 -6.63 -20.82
C LYS A 603 22.01 -5.80 -21.64
N GLY A 604 23.19 -6.35 -21.85
CA GLY A 604 24.27 -5.71 -22.62
C GLY A 604 25.13 -4.70 -21.85
N GLU A 605 24.78 -4.37 -20.60
CA GLU A 605 25.50 -3.39 -19.79
C GLU A 605 26.10 -4.01 -18.53
N TYR A 606 25.27 -4.51 -17.60
CA TYR A 606 25.75 -5.04 -16.33
C TYR A 606 24.83 -6.13 -15.74
N SER A 607 25.38 -6.91 -14.81
CA SER A 607 24.64 -7.91 -14.03
C SER A 607 25.18 -7.98 -12.58
N LEU A 608 24.35 -7.61 -11.62
CA LEU A 608 24.62 -7.56 -10.20
C LEU A 608 23.98 -8.75 -9.48
N GLY A 609 24.61 -9.26 -8.41
CA GLY A 609 24.06 -10.33 -7.57
C GLY A 609 24.26 -11.75 -8.11
N ARG A 610 25.14 -11.96 -9.10
CA ARG A 610 25.34 -13.28 -9.77
C ARG A 610 25.91 -14.41 -8.88
N ARG A 611 26.59 -14.11 -7.76
CA ARG A 611 27.33 -15.12 -6.98
C ARG A 611 26.67 -15.42 -5.64
N ARG A 612 26.03 -16.58 -5.53
CA ARG A 612 25.69 -17.20 -4.24
C ARG A 612 26.64 -18.37 -3.97
N ARG A 613 27.74 -18.14 -3.25
CA ARG A 613 28.42 -19.26 -2.55
C ARG A 613 27.79 -19.36 -1.16
N ARG A 614 26.84 -20.29 -1.00
CA ARG A 614 26.34 -20.67 0.33
C ARG A 614 27.53 -21.15 1.16
N ARG A 615 27.67 -20.65 2.40
CA ARG A 615 28.58 -21.22 3.39
C ARG A 615 27.94 -22.53 3.87
N GLY A 616 28.24 -23.63 3.18
CA GLY A 616 27.66 -24.96 3.45
C GLY A 616 27.29 -25.74 2.20
N GLY A 617 28.29 -26.37 1.57
CA GLY A 617 28.26 -27.75 1.05
C GLY A 617 27.16 -28.30 0.14
N VAL A 618 26.24 -27.53 -0.44
CA VAL A 618 25.30 -28.07 -1.45
C VAL A 618 25.60 -27.49 -2.83
N LYS A 619 26.10 -28.35 -3.74
CA LYS A 619 26.19 -28.09 -5.18
C LYS A 619 24.78 -28.18 -5.77
N GLY A 620 24.06 -27.08 -5.76
CA GLY A 620 22.98 -26.82 -6.71
C GLY A 620 23.37 -25.58 -7.51
N ASP A 621 23.20 -25.62 -8.84
CA ASP A 621 23.39 -24.48 -9.73
C ASP A 621 22.30 -23.42 -9.47
N ASP A 622 22.35 -22.76 -8.30
CA ASP A 622 21.44 -21.68 -7.93
C ASP A 622 21.88 -20.40 -8.64
N VAL A 623 21.57 -20.31 -9.94
CA VAL A 623 21.57 -19.04 -10.65
C VAL A 623 20.54 -18.14 -9.94
N PRO A 624 20.91 -16.96 -9.41
CA PRO A 624 19.95 -16.09 -8.76
C PRO A 624 18.85 -15.72 -9.75
N ARG A 625 17.61 -15.93 -9.32
CA ARG A 625 16.41 -15.69 -10.12
C ARG A 625 16.24 -14.19 -10.35
N LEU A 626 15.62 -13.85 -11.47
CA LEU A 626 15.17 -12.49 -11.69
C LEU A 626 14.08 -12.14 -10.67
N PRO A 627 13.95 -10.86 -10.29
CA PRO A 627 13.02 -10.45 -9.25
C PRO A 627 11.56 -10.52 -9.70
N GLY A 628 10.66 -10.78 -8.75
CA GLY A 628 9.22 -10.67 -8.93
C GLY A 628 8.58 -9.59 -8.04
N PRO A 629 7.23 -9.49 -8.03
CA PRO A 629 6.51 -8.48 -7.25
C PRO A 629 6.77 -8.54 -5.74
N GLY A 630 6.92 -9.76 -5.19
CA GLY A 630 7.28 -9.97 -3.78
C GLY A 630 8.63 -9.34 -3.41
N ASN A 631 9.62 -9.40 -4.32
CA ASN A 631 10.91 -8.76 -4.12
C ASN A 631 10.80 -7.23 -4.13
N ILE A 632 9.92 -6.66 -4.96
CA ILE A 632 9.66 -5.21 -4.96
C ILE A 632 9.10 -4.76 -3.62
N ARG A 633 8.16 -5.51 -3.02
CA ARG A 633 7.60 -5.19 -1.70
C ARG A 633 8.64 -5.29 -0.58
N ALA A 634 9.52 -6.30 -0.64
CA ALA A 634 10.65 -6.43 0.28
C ALA A 634 11.65 -5.28 0.11
N GLY A 635 12.04 -4.97 -1.13
CA GLY A 635 12.93 -3.84 -1.45
C GLY A 635 12.36 -2.50 -1.00
N HIS A 636 11.06 -2.26 -1.21
CA HIS A 636 10.34 -1.11 -0.67
C HIS A 636 10.45 -1.03 0.86
N SER A 637 10.20 -2.14 1.55
CA SER A 637 10.28 -2.25 2.99
C SER A 637 11.67 -1.89 3.52
N VAL A 638 12.73 -2.33 2.84
CA VAL A 638 14.11 -2.04 3.20
C VAL A 638 14.43 -0.57 2.91
N ALA A 639 14.08 -0.06 1.73
CA ALA A 639 14.32 1.33 1.32
C ALA A 639 13.63 2.34 2.27
N GLN A 640 12.38 2.07 2.66
CA GLN A 640 11.63 2.95 3.56
C GLN A 640 12.25 3.03 4.97
N ARG A 641 12.81 1.92 5.46
CA ARG A 641 13.53 1.85 6.75
C ARG A 641 14.92 2.47 6.66
N ALA A 642 15.64 2.22 5.58
CA ALA A 642 16.96 2.83 5.31
C ALA A 642 16.86 4.35 5.23
N GLY A 643 15.86 4.89 4.51
CA GLY A 643 15.58 6.33 4.50
C GLY A 643 15.18 6.86 5.89
N GLY A 644 14.37 6.12 6.65
CA GLY A 644 14.06 6.47 8.04
C GLY A 644 15.32 6.56 8.92
N ALA A 645 16.23 5.60 8.80
CA ALA A 645 17.51 5.60 9.51
C ALA A 645 18.41 6.77 9.08
N ALA A 646 18.47 7.11 7.79
CA ALA A 646 19.20 8.27 7.29
C ALA A 646 18.68 9.58 7.90
N ALA A 647 17.36 9.74 7.96
CA ALA A 647 16.72 10.90 8.56
C ALA A 647 17.01 11.02 10.06
N LEU A 648 16.87 9.92 10.82
CA LEU A 648 17.15 9.89 12.25
C LEU A 648 18.62 10.21 12.55
N LEU A 649 19.55 9.63 11.76
CA LEU A 649 20.97 9.92 11.88
C LEU A 649 21.26 11.39 11.60
N GLY A 650 20.68 11.96 10.54
CA GLY A 650 20.83 13.38 10.21
C GLY A 650 20.30 14.31 11.31
N ILE A 651 19.12 14.02 11.87
CA ILE A 651 18.53 14.78 12.98
C ILE A 651 19.43 14.69 14.22
N ALA A 652 19.93 13.50 14.55
CA ALA A 652 20.81 13.29 15.69
C ALA A 652 22.14 14.06 15.56
N LEU A 653 22.77 14.03 14.37
CA LEU A 653 23.99 14.76 14.09
C LEU A 653 23.78 16.28 14.19
N LEU A 654 22.71 16.81 13.58
CA LEU A 654 22.39 18.24 13.66
C LEU A 654 22.07 18.69 15.09
N SER A 655 21.44 17.82 15.88
CA SER A 655 21.17 18.07 17.29
C SER A 655 22.46 18.16 18.09
N ALA A 656 23.38 17.21 17.89
CA ALA A 656 24.68 17.20 18.54
C ALA A 656 25.54 18.43 18.15
N MET A 657 25.58 18.78 16.86
CA MET A 657 26.29 19.96 16.37
C MET A 657 25.72 21.27 16.93
N GLY A 658 24.38 21.38 17.02
CA GLY A 658 23.74 22.55 17.62
C GLY A 658 24.06 22.71 19.11
N ILE A 659 24.07 21.60 19.86
CA ILE A 659 24.47 21.61 21.28
C ILE A 659 25.93 22.08 21.44
N MET A 660 26.83 21.65 20.54
CA MET A 660 28.23 22.08 20.55
C MET A 660 28.44 23.54 20.12
N SER A 661 27.49 24.13 19.39
CA SER A 661 27.56 25.49 18.85
C SER A 661 26.91 26.55 19.76
N SER A 662 26.14 26.13 20.77
CA SER A 662 25.59 27.03 21.79
C SER A 662 26.67 27.35 22.81
N PRO A 663 27.10 28.63 22.94
CA PRO A 663 27.95 29.00 24.06
C PRO A 663 27.13 28.84 25.35
N VAL A 664 27.73 28.16 26.33
CA VAL A 664 27.30 28.16 27.73
C VAL A 664 27.26 29.59 28.27
#